data_AF-A0A965G1L8-F1
#
_entry.id   AF-A0A965G1L8-F1
#
_cell.length_a   1.000
_cell.length_b   1.000
_cell.length_c   1.000
_cell.angle_alpha   90.00
_cell.angle_beta   90.00
_cell.angle_gamma   90.00
#
_symmetry.space_group_name_H-M   'P 1'
#
loop_
_entity.id
_entity.type
_entity.pdbx_description
1 polymer ?
#
loop_
_entity_poly.entity_id
_entity_poly.type
_entity_poly.pdbx_seq_one_letter_code
_entity_poly.pdbx_strand_id
1 'polypeptide(L)'
;LVSGSGKLNANVAGILVLNDTLNPNTFLGGSVLSGGGTVKINTNTSLGAQSGAAALNDITLQATADITTTRNFTLGSYVSQIIVDSGKTLAVSGTVNDGAQAGTLTKTGNGKLDLSGGNGYTGGTTVSAGTLNVSNVTGSATGTGDVSLTGSSTVLSGTGTISGAATLGSGVTLSPGSTVTAGTLTLGGLTLSSGSKLSYQLGANTSSSDKTAVTGTNGFTANGGVITLDTTTLAGFTGGTYNLITYAGTLGGSFNNLSLTASTVYDSSNNRYFVQLANNTGSVDLVTTNTLTWAGDGVGTIWDAGATANTNWKTSFGSGFNFYDTMGVLFDGTATNYTVNIPSDVTPSSVTVSGLTDYVFQGAGAIKGATGITKSGSGRLTIANDNTFTGSVTIGAGGSIEMRGANSLGTTPLITISAGGSLRLNPATGSIALASRISSLGGALALVNVSGDNSVTLAGLSNANTTFQSDSGTLTIAGNLPIVAPSTSLSLGLFGAGNFTFTGTSITLGNANLSVSGDGIVTIANTISVGTSALILNGTGTTTLNGAITSSSTTNGVQISGSSTNYLNANVTASGGGGGMVISGTGTTRFGATVGATTITTGSGGLAISGAAVVTANGNLVLSTGPLVISTSGNTTFNGTLSGSGTLTKTGSGTLTLNGSGSGFSGAVTLNATGSAANSGLIIATTNNALGTGAATLTFGTTGGTPSKVQLQLSGGVSLGNSSFITTGAGSDGISTGLIRTLSGANTLTGGMTLQGGGGSTT
;
A
#
# COMPACT_ATOMS: atom_id res chain seq x y z
N LEU A 1 54.86 -11.86 -50.98
CA LEU A 1 54.23 -13.19 -50.92
C LEU A 1 55.32 -14.23 -50.67
N VAL A 2 55.35 -14.81 -49.47
CA VAL A 2 56.12 -16.03 -49.18
C VAL A 2 55.11 -17.17 -49.01
N SER A 3 55.29 -18.28 -49.75
CA SER A 3 54.37 -19.43 -49.79
C SER A 3 55.14 -20.76 -49.70
N GLY A 4 54.46 -21.85 -49.34
CA GLY A 4 55.03 -23.20 -49.30
C GLY A 4 54.77 -23.94 -47.97
N SER A 5 55.26 -25.18 -47.85
CA SER A 5 55.08 -25.96 -46.61
C SER A 5 56.09 -25.64 -45.49
N GLY A 6 57.17 -24.92 -45.82
CA GLY A 6 58.28 -24.63 -44.92
C GLY A 6 58.01 -23.58 -43.83
N LYS A 7 58.98 -23.42 -42.93
CA LYS A 7 58.98 -22.40 -41.86
C LYS A 7 59.71 -21.13 -42.29
N LEU A 8 59.30 -19.98 -41.77
CA LEU A 8 60.13 -18.77 -41.76
C LEU A 8 61.06 -18.79 -40.55
N ASN A 9 62.36 -18.97 -40.77
CA ASN A 9 63.37 -18.81 -39.72
C ASN A 9 64.04 -17.43 -39.89
N ALA A 10 63.70 -16.47 -39.02
CA ALA A 10 64.20 -15.11 -39.11
C ALA A 10 65.10 -14.78 -37.90
N ASN A 11 66.40 -14.59 -38.17
CA ASN A 11 67.36 -14.06 -37.20
C ASN A 11 67.55 -12.56 -37.47
N VAL A 12 66.92 -11.72 -36.65
CA VAL A 12 66.74 -10.28 -36.84
C VAL A 12 67.44 -9.54 -35.72
N ALA A 13 68.53 -8.83 -36.04
CA ALA A 13 69.21 -7.91 -35.11
C ALA A 13 68.68 -6.46 -35.18
N GLY A 14 68.01 -6.09 -36.29
CA GLY A 14 67.45 -4.76 -36.55
C GLY A 14 65.92 -4.76 -36.58
N ILE A 15 65.32 -4.18 -37.62
CA ILE A 15 63.87 -4.21 -37.84
C ILE A 15 63.57 -5.00 -39.11
N LEU A 16 62.72 -6.03 -39.00
CA LEU A 16 62.11 -6.72 -40.12
C LEU A 16 60.64 -6.29 -40.22
N VAL A 17 60.24 -5.70 -41.33
CA VAL A 17 58.84 -5.31 -41.57
C VAL A 17 58.17 -6.34 -42.46
N LEU A 18 57.20 -7.08 -41.92
CA LEU A 18 56.37 -8.03 -42.65
C LEU A 18 55.02 -7.37 -42.94
N ASN A 19 55.02 -6.43 -43.89
CA ASN A 19 53.79 -5.81 -44.39
C ASN A 19 53.23 -6.65 -45.55
N ASP A 20 52.18 -7.40 -45.29
CA ASP A 20 51.56 -8.31 -46.27
C ASP A 20 50.10 -7.94 -46.61
N THR A 21 49.68 -6.69 -46.35
CA THR A 21 48.30 -6.21 -46.63
C THR A 21 47.86 -6.45 -48.07
N LEU A 22 48.77 -6.26 -49.04
CA LEU A 22 48.47 -6.45 -50.46
C LEU A 22 48.64 -7.89 -50.93
N ASN A 23 49.48 -8.67 -50.24
CA ASN A 23 49.89 -10.02 -50.67
C ASN A 23 50.17 -10.91 -49.44
N PRO A 24 49.13 -11.53 -48.86
CA PRO A 24 49.22 -12.33 -47.63
C PRO A 24 50.29 -13.41 -47.68
N ASN A 25 51.06 -13.63 -46.61
CA ASN A 25 51.97 -14.78 -46.58
C ASN A 25 51.21 -16.09 -46.29
N THR A 26 51.49 -17.15 -47.06
CA THR A 26 50.72 -18.41 -47.05
C THR A 26 51.54 -19.63 -46.64
N PHE A 27 52.79 -19.46 -46.19
CA PHE A 27 53.62 -20.59 -45.77
C PHE A 27 53.04 -21.30 -44.54
N LEU A 28 53.04 -22.64 -44.54
CA LEU A 28 52.32 -23.46 -43.56
C LEU A 28 53.13 -23.83 -42.31
N GLY A 29 54.47 -23.82 -42.40
CA GLY A 29 55.33 -24.32 -41.32
C GLY A 29 55.41 -23.41 -40.09
N GLY A 30 54.84 -22.21 -40.15
CA GLY A 30 54.92 -21.22 -39.08
C GLY A 30 56.23 -20.43 -39.10
N SER A 31 56.54 -19.76 -37.99
CA SER A 31 57.68 -18.83 -37.89
C SER A 31 58.52 -19.11 -36.64
N VAL A 32 59.84 -18.99 -36.77
CA VAL A 32 60.79 -18.95 -35.65
C VAL A 32 61.55 -17.64 -35.76
N LEU A 33 61.38 -16.77 -34.77
CA LEU A 33 61.89 -15.41 -34.76
C LEU A 33 62.92 -15.26 -33.63
N SER A 34 64.11 -14.76 -33.94
CA SER A 34 65.20 -14.57 -32.96
C SER A 34 66.10 -13.39 -33.29
N GLY A 35 67.09 -13.08 -32.45
CA GLY A 35 68.20 -12.18 -32.77
C GLY A 35 68.20 -10.82 -32.06
N GLY A 36 67.27 -10.59 -31.13
CA GLY A 36 67.18 -9.39 -30.28
C GLY A 36 66.51 -8.18 -30.94
N GLY A 37 66.25 -8.23 -32.25
CA GLY A 37 65.63 -7.14 -33.01
C GLY A 37 64.09 -7.09 -32.92
N THR A 38 63.47 -6.36 -33.83
CA THR A 38 62.00 -6.18 -33.92
C THR A 38 61.45 -6.74 -35.23
N VAL A 39 60.38 -7.54 -35.15
CA VAL A 39 59.58 -7.96 -36.30
C VAL A 39 58.23 -7.24 -36.25
N LYS A 40 57.96 -6.40 -37.24
CA LYS A 40 56.68 -5.68 -37.37
C LYS A 40 55.70 -6.49 -38.22
N ILE A 41 54.50 -6.68 -37.71
CA ILE A 41 53.39 -7.35 -38.38
C ILE A 41 52.20 -6.40 -38.50
N ASN A 42 51.40 -6.58 -39.54
CA ASN A 42 50.21 -5.76 -39.79
C ASN A 42 48.98 -6.55 -40.25
N THR A 43 49.09 -7.86 -40.39
CA THR A 43 47.96 -8.77 -40.61
C THR A 43 48.15 -10.06 -39.81
N ASN A 44 47.13 -10.93 -39.79
CA ASN A 44 47.22 -12.25 -39.17
C ASN A 44 48.01 -13.28 -40.00
N THR A 45 48.29 -12.95 -41.27
CA THR A 45 49.11 -13.76 -42.18
C THR A 45 50.55 -13.30 -42.25
N SER A 46 50.95 -12.19 -41.61
CA SER A 46 52.33 -11.69 -41.70
C SER A 46 53.37 -12.75 -41.32
N LEU A 47 53.02 -13.69 -40.42
CA LEU A 47 53.85 -14.83 -39.97
C LEU A 47 53.50 -16.18 -40.64
N GLY A 48 52.81 -16.17 -41.78
CA GLY A 48 52.39 -17.36 -42.56
C GLY A 48 50.92 -17.72 -42.35
N ALA A 49 50.51 -18.94 -42.69
CA ALA A 49 49.15 -19.44 -42.42
C ALA A 49 48.92 -19.65 -40.92
N GLN A 50 47.74 -19.30 -40.38
CA GLN A 50 47.45 -19.31 -38.93
C GLN A 50 47.60 -20.68 -38.23
N SER A 51 47.58 -21.78 -38.99
CA SER A 51 47.82 -23.14 -38.48
C SER A 51 49.27 -23.38 -38.05
N GLY A 52 50.24 -22.64 -38.60
CA GLY A 52 51.65 -22.78 -38.23
C GLY A 52 52.00 -21.97 -36.98
N ALA A 53 52.60 -22.57 -35.94
CA ALA A 53 52.97 -21.85 -34.72
C ALA A 53 54.05 -20.78 -34.94
N ALA A 54 54.13 -19.78 -34.04
CA ALA A 54 55.18 -18.77 -34.04
C ALA A 54 56.01 -18.83 -32.74
N ALA A 55 57.31 -19.09 -32.85
CA ALA A 55 58.24 -19.06 -31.72
C ALA A 55 58.94 -17.70 -31.63
N LEU A 56 58.87 -17.08 -30.45
CA LEU A 56 59.54 -15.82 -30.10
C LEU A 56 60.76 -16.16 -29.23
N ASN A 57 61.94 -16.18 -29.83
CA ASN A 57 63.19 -16.61 -29.22
C ASN A 57 64.17 -15.41 -29.14
N ASP A 58 64.03 -14.56 -28.13
CA ASP A 58 64.79 -13.30 -28.04
C ASP A 58 64.48 -12.39 -29.24
N ILE A 59 63.27 -11.85 -29.24
CA ILE A 59 62.77 -10.95 -30.27
C ILE A 59 61.66 -10.06 -29.73
N THR A 60 61.49 -8.89 -30.33
CA THR A 60 60.29 -8.05 -30.17
C THR A 60 59.33 -8.25 -31.35
N LEU A 61 58.11 -8.69 -31.09
CA LEU A 61 57.02 -8.72 -32.08
C LEU A 61 56.17 -7.45 -31.94
N GLN A 62 56.11 -6.62 -32.98
CA GLN A 62 55.34 -5.37 -32.97
C GLN A 62 54.11 -5.47 -33.87
N ALA A 63 52.92 -5.36 -33.29
CA ALA A 63 51.67 -5.21 -34.02
C ALA A 63 51.42 -3.73 -34.36
N THR A 64 51.42 -3.44 -35.66
CA THR A 64 51.24 -2.08 -36.20
C THR A 64 49.82 -1.79 -36.71
N ALA A 65 48.95 -2.80 -36.65
CA ALA A 65 47.54 -2.74 -37.06
C ALA A 65 46.68 -3.58 -36.10
N ASP A 66 45.36 -3.50 -36.27
CA ASP A 66 44.43 -4.40 -35.59
C ASP A 66 44.55 -5.81 -36.19
N ILE A 67 44.92 -6.79 -35.37
CA ILE A 67 45.23 -8.14 -35.79
C ILE A 67 44.49 -9.11 -34.86
N THR A 68 43.68 -10.00 -35.45
CA THR A 68 43.12 -11.16 -34.75
C THR A 68 43.75 -12.43 -35.28
N THR A 69 44.36 -13.21 -34.39
CA THR A 69 45.09 -14.43 -34.75
C THR A 69 44.70 -15.60 -33.85
N THR A 70 44.42 -16.75 -34.49
CA THR A 70 44.22 -18.03 -33.81
C THR A 70 45.52 -18.82 -33.65
N ARG A 71 46.64 -18.24 -34.08
CA ARG A 71 47.96 -18.90 -34.09
C ARG A 71 48.45 -19.16 -32.67
N ASN A 72 49.00 -20.34 -32.45
CA ASN A 72 49.75 -20.66 -31.24
C ASN A 72 51.11 -19.96 -31.23
N PHE A 73 51.50 -19.42 -30.08
CA PHE A 73 52.81 -18.83 -29.85
C PHE A 73 53.62 -19.66 -28.84
N THR A 74 54.92 -19.63 -29.01
CA THR A 74 55.88 -20.22 -28.06
C THR A 74 56.84 -19.13 -27.61
N LEU A 75 57.01 -18.96 -26.29
CA LEU A 75 57.98 -18.05 -25.69
C LEU A 75 59.26 -18.82 -25.39
N GLY A 76 60.25 -18.73 -26.28
CA GLY A 76 61.51 -19.46 -26.13
C GLY A 76 62.61 -18.70 -25.37
N SER A 77 62.34 -17.48 -24.91
CA SER A 77 63.28 -16.64 -24.17
C SER A 77 62.55 -15.70 -23.22
N TYR A 78 63.17 -15.38 -22.08
CA TYR A 78 62.66 -14.42 -21.09
C TYR A 78 62.75 -12.96 -21.53
N VAL A 79 63.53 -12.65 -22.58
CA VAL A 79 63.65 -11.30 -23.17
C VAL A 79 62.67 -11.05 -24.31
N SER A 80 61.87 -12.04 -24.71
CA SER A 80 60.88 -11.86 -25.77
C SER A 80 59.80 -10.85 -25.38
N GLN A 81 59.43 -9.98 -26.32
CA GLN A 81 58.51 -8.87 -26.10
C GLN A 81 57.43 -8.79 -27.18
N ILE A 82 56.25 -8.32 -26.79
CA ILE A 82 55.17 -7.90 -27.69
C ILE A 82 54.92 -6.41 -27.51
N ILE A 83 55.07 -5.64 -28.59
CA ILE A 83 54.63 -4.25 -28.69
C ILE A 83 53.30 -4.22 -29.44
N VAL A 84 52.33 -3.44 -28.94
CA VAL A 84 51.14 -3.07 -29.71
C VAL A 84 51.08 -1.56 -29.83
N ASP A 85 51.00 -1.07 -31.06
CA ASP A 85 50.98 0.36 -31.35
C ASP A 85 49.72 1.05 -30.80
N SER A 86 49.83 2.35 -30.56
CA SER A 86 48.74 3.14 -29.97
C SER A 86 47.45 3.04 -30.78
N GLY A 87 46.33 2.79 -30.10
CA GLY A 87 45.01 2.62 -30.72
C GLY A 87 44.85 1.32 -31.53
N LYS A 88 45.81 0.40 -31.48
CA LYS A 88 45.74 -0.92 -32.12
C LYS A 88 45.45 -2.03 -31.12
N THR A 89 44.88 -3.12 -31.62
CA THR A 89 44.62 -4.34 -30.87
C THR A 89 45.29 -5.55 -31.51
N LEU A 90 46.10 -6.28 -30.74
CA LEU A 90 46.50 -7.64 -31.07
C LEU A 90 45.66 -8.61 -30.25
N ALA A 91 44.72 -9.31 -30.90
CA ALA A 91 43.88 -10.33 -30.30
C ALA A 91 44.44 -11.73 -30.60
N VAL A 92 44.84 -12.43 -29.55
CA VAL A 92 45.43 -13.77 -29.61
C VAL A 92 44.49 -14.75 -28.94
N SER A 93 43.84 -15.58 -29.76
CA SER A 93 42.96 -16.66 -29.29
C SER A 93 43.62 -18.04 -29.29
N GLY A 94 44.76 -18.16 -29.99
CA GLY A 94 45.64 -19.32 -29.85
C GLY A 94 46.34 -19.34 -28.50
N THR A 95 46.92 -20.49 -28.16
CA THR A 95 47.66 -20.66 -26.90
C THR A 95 49.06 -20.07 -27.00
N VAL A 96 49.53 -19.47 -25.92
CA VAL A 96 50.92 -19.07 -25.68
C VAL A 96 51.51 -20.05 -24.68
N ASN A 97 52.62 -20.70 -25.03
CA ASN A 97 53.24 -21.72 -24.20
C ASN A 97 54.75 -21.49 -24.05
N ASP A 98 55.36 -22.15 -23.08
CA ASP A 98 56.81 -22.18 -22.92
C ASP A 98 57.50 -22.85 -24.12
N GLY A 99 58.72 -22.38 -24.42
CA GLY A 99 59.65 -23.09 -25.31
C GLY A 99 60.43 -24.15 -24.54
N ALA A 100 61.72 -24.25 -24.81
CA ALA A 100 62.60 -25.17 -24.07
C ALA A 100 62.84 -24.73 -22.60
N GLN A 101 62.51 -23.48 -22.27
CA GLN A 101 62.64 -22.87 -20.95
C GLN A 101 61.35 -22.11 -20.64
N ALA A 102 61.15 -21.79 -19.35
CA ALA A 102 60.07 -20.93 -18.90
C ALA A 102 60.17 -19.56 -19.60
N GLY A 103 59.17 -19.23 -20.43
CA GLY A 103 59.11 -17.99 -21.17
C GLY A 103 58.35 -16.93 -20.38
N THR A 104 58.80 -15.67 -20.50
CA THR A 104 58.11 -14.51 -19.93
C THR A 104 57.42 -13.75 -21.04
N LEU A 105 56.18 -13.34 -20.81
CA LEU A 105 55.46 -12.45 -21.71
C LEU A 105 55.68 -10.99 -21.29
N THR A 106 56.46 -10.24 -22.06
CA THR A 106 56.61 -8.79 -21.83
C THR A 106 55.74 -8.00 -22.81
N LYS A 107 54.78 -7.22 -22.31
CA LYS A 107 53.91 -6.32 -23.09
C LYS A 107 54.31 -4.86 -22.90
N THR A 108 54.59 -4.20 -24.00
CA THR A 108 54.87 -2.75 -24.14
C THR A 108 53.99 -2.12 -25.22
N GLY A 109 54.14 -0.81 -25.45
CA GLY A 109 53.32 -0.06 -26.40
C GLY A 109 51.91 0.24 -25.88
N ASN A 110 51.35 1.37 -26.30
CA ASN A 110 50.11 1.89 -25.72
C ASN A 110 48.83 1.18 -26.21
N GLY A 111 48.93 0.27 -27.18
CA GLY A 111 47.79 -0.51 -27.67
C GLY A 111 47.35 -1.64 -26.75
N LYS A 112 46.31 -2.37 -27.19
CA LYS A 112 45.66 -3.47 -26.47
C LYS A 112 46.22 -4.83 -26.91
N LEU A 113 46.68 -5.63 -25.96
CA LEU A 113 46.87 -7.08 -26.15
C LEU A 113 45.68 -7.81 -25.53
N ASP A 114 44.94 -8.56 -26.33
CA ASP A 114 43.82 -9.37 -25.88
C ASP A 114 44.20 -10.86 -25.91
N LEU A 115 44.17 -11.49 -24.73
CA LEU A 115 44.50 -12.90 -24.54
C LEU A 115 43.22 -13.66 -24.17
N SER A 116 42.72 -14.45 -25.12
CA SER A 116 41.50 -15.25 -24.94
C SER A 116 41.76 -16.76 -24.91
N GLY A 117 43.00 -17.20 -25.20
CA GLY A 117 43.42 -18.59 -25.10
C GLY A 117 43.79 -19.04 -23.69
N GLY A 118 43.69 -20.34 -23.42
CA GLY A 118 44.25 -20.97 -22.22
C GLY A 118 45.76 -21.11 -22.36
N ASN A 119 46.49 -20.16 -21.79
CA ASN A 119 47.94 -20.05 -21.95
C ASN A 119 48.65 -20.88 -20.88
N GLY A 120 49.75 -21.54 -21.28
CA GLY A 120 50.48 -22.50 -20.47
C GLY A 120 51.93 -22.10 -20.14
N TYR A 121 52.35 -20.87 -20.46
CA TYR A 121 53.70 -20.41 -20.10
C TYR A 121 53.83 -20.17 -18.59
N THR A 122 55.04 -20.40 -18.05
CA THR A 122 55.27 -20.42 -16.60
C THR A 122 56.15 -19.27 -16.10
N GLY A 123 56.86 -18.57 -16.99
CA GLY A 123 57.80 -17.49 -16.62
C GLY A 123 57.17 -16.14 -16.28
N GLY A 124 55.83 -16.04 -16.23
CA GLY A 124 55.08 -14.85 -15.82
C GLY A 124 54.85 -13.83 -16.94
N THR A 125 54.15 -12.75 -16.58
CA THR A 125 53.76 -11.66 -17.49
C THR A 125 54.17 -10.31 -16.91
N THR A 126 54.81 -9.46 -17.71
CA THR A 126 55.09 -8.06 -17.36
C THR A 126 54.39 -7.11 -18.33
N VAL A 127 53.61 -6.15 -17.82
CA VAL A 127 52.92 -5.13 -18.61
C VAL A 127 53.35 -3.74 -18.18
N SER A 128 54.07 -3.05 -19.06
CA SER A 128 54.63 -1.72 -18.77
C SER A 128 53.91 -0.58 -19.50
N ALA A 129 53.07 -0.88 -20.50
CA ALA A 129 52.25 0.11 -21.19
C ALA A 129 51.01 -0.50 -21.88
N GLY A 130 50.00 0.34 -22.07
CA GLY A 130 48.77 0.00 -22.80
C GLY A 130 47.80 -0.86 -22.00
N THR A 131 46.99 -1.65 -22.70
CA THR A 131 45.99 -2.52 -22.09
C THR A 131 46.35 -3.99 -22.26
N LEU A 132 46.27 -4.75 -21.17
CA LEU A 132 46.15 -6.21 -21.22
C LEU A 132 44.68 -6.56 -20.94
N ASN A 133 44.03 -7.20 -21.90
CA ASN A 133 42.68 -7.73 -21.74
C ASN A 133 42.75 -9.25 -21.64
N VAL A 134 42.15 -9.81 -20.60
CA VAL A 134 42.08 -11.26 -20.38
C VAL A 134 40.64 -11.72 -20.47
N SER A 135 40.37 -12.66 -21.38
CA SER A 135 38.99 -13.09 -21.67
C SER A 135 38.79 -14.61 -21.57
N ASN A 136 39.84 -15.38 -21.30
CA ASN A 136 39.71 -16.82 -21.07
C ASN A 136 39.12 -17.12 -19.69
N VAL A 137 37.93 -17.74 -19.65
CA VAL A 137 37.22 -18.07 -18.40
C VAL A 137 37.46 -19.51 -17.93
N THR A 138 37.94 -20.41 -18.78
CA THR A 138 38.10 -21.85 -18.48
C THR A 138 39.52 -22.24 -18.05
N GLY A 139 40.48 -21.32 -18.15
CA GLY A 139 41.87 -21.50 -17.73
C GLY A 139 42.58 -20.16 -17.59
N SER A 140 43.90 -20.17 -17.36
CA SER A 140 44.64 -18.90 -17.24
C SER A 140 44.86 -18.24 -18.59
N ALA A 141 44.48 -16.98 -18.73
CA ALA A 141 44.84 -16.15 -19.88
C ALA A 141 46.31 -15.71 -19.85
N THR A 142 47.02 -15.84 -18.72
CA THR A 142 48.40 -15.37 -18.58
C THR A 142 49.37 -16.45 -18.09
N GLY A 143 49.03 -17.73 -18.24
CA GLY A 143 49.85 -18.81 -17.70
C GLY A 143 49.80 -18.89 -16.17
N THR A 144 50.72 -19.66 -15.59
CA THR A 144 50.74 -19.90 -14.13
C THR A 144 51.68 -18.96 -13.36
N GLY A 145 52.59 -18.27 -14.07
CA GLY A 145 53.52 -17.33 -13.45
C GLY A 145 52.85 -16.01 -13.04
N ASP A 146 53.53 -15.25 -12.20
CA ASP A 146 53.05 -13.96 -11.68
C ASP A 146 52.88 -12.91 -12.79
N VAL A 147 51.96 -11.98 -12.54
CA VAL A 147 51.65 -10.85 -13.43
C VAL A 147 52.06 -9.55 -12.76
N SER A 148 52.99 -8.81 -13.35
CA SER A 148 53.46 -7.51 -12.87
C SER A 148 53.03 -6.40 -13.82
N LEU A 149 52.32 -5.39 -13.32
CA LEU A 149 51.91 -4.22 -14.09
C LEU A 149 52.54 -2.97 -13.49
N THR A 150 53.34 -2.22 -14.26
CA THR A 150 54.19 -1.15 -13.71
C THR A 150 54.02 0.22 -14.37
N GLY A 151 53.32 0.32 -15.51
CA GLY A 151 53.07 1.58 -16.20
C GLY A 151 51.93 2.40 -15.60
N SER A 152 52.12 3.70 -15.44
CA SER A 152 51.14 4.62 -14.79
C SER A 152 49.83 4.82 -15.55
N SER A 153 49.74 4.31 -16.78
CA SER A 153 48.53 4.31 -17.62
C SER A 153 48.21 2.91 -18.15
N THR A 154 48.77 1.88 -17.52
CA THR A 154 48.49 0.49 -17.88
C THR A 154 47.11 0.09 -17.36
N VAL A 155 46.36 -0.67 -18.16
CA VAL A 155 45.04 -1.19 -17.80
C VAL A 155 45.05 -2.71 -17.83
N LEU A 156 44.60 -3.34 -16.76
CA LEU A 156 44.21 -4.75 -16.73
C LEU A 156 42.69 -4.84 -16.84
N SER A 157 42.19 -5.54 -17.85
CA SER A 157 40.75 -5.58 -18.16
C SER A 157 40.27 -6.97 -18.57
N GLY A 158 38.95 -7.12 -18.70
CA GLY A 158 38.30 -8.32 -19.22
C GLY A 158 37.61 -9.16 -18.15
N THR A 159 37.18 -10.35 -18.55
CA THR A 159 36.31 -11.25 -17.76
C THR A 159 36.96 -12.61 -17.48
N GLY A 160 38.23 -12.76 -17.85
CA GLY A 160 38.93 -14.04 -17.78
C GLY A 160 39.54 -14.35 -16.41
N THR A 161 40.40 -15.36 -16.41
CA THR A 161 41.14 -15.84 -15.24
C THR A 161 42.63 -15.62 -15.42
N ILE A 162 43.30 -15.14 -14.37
CA ILE A 162 44.76 -15.11 -14.20
C ILE A 162 45.08 -16.03 -13.03
N SER A 163 45.80 -17.13 -13.28
CA SER A 163 46.13 -18.09 -12.22
C SER A 163 47.25 -17.62 -11.29
N GLY A 164 48.21 -16.82 -11.79
CA GLY A 164 49.28 -16.26 -10.98
C GLY A 164 48.83 -15.08 -10.10
N ALA A 165 49.74 -14.57 -9.26
CA ALA A 165 49.45 -13.36 -8.49
C ALA A 165 49.64 -12.12 -9.38
N ALA A 166 48.65 -11.21 -9.38
CA ALA A 166 48.71 -9.94 -10.07
C ALA A 166 49.16 -8.81 -9.13
N THR A 167 50.28 -8.16 -9.43
CA THR A 167 50.76 -6.97 -8.72
C THR A 167 50.54 -5.74 -9.57
N LEU A 168 49.69 -4.83 -9.10
CA LEU A 168 49.38 -3.57 -9.75
C LEU A 168 50.25 -2.47 -9.13
N GLY A 169 51.06 -1.82 -9.95
CA GLY A 169 51.85 -0.66 -9.59
C GLY A 169 51.02 0.62 -9.45
N SER A 170 51.72 1.71 -9.14
CA SER A 170 51.12 3.06 -9.08
C SER A 170 50.59 3.48 -10.46
N GLY A 171 49.36 4.02 -10.49
CA GLY A 171 48.69 4.47 -11.71
C GLY A 171 48.04 3.37 -12.55
N VAL A 172 48.33 2.09 -12.30
CA VAL A 172 47.68 0.97 -13.00
C VAL A 172 46.20 0.89 -12.64
N THR A 173 45.36 0.70 -13.65
CA THR A 173 43.91 0.52 -13.47
C THR A 173 43.50 -0.94 -13.65
N LEU A 174 42.81 -1.49 -12.66
CA LEU A 174 42.02 -2.72 -12.80
C LEU A 174 40.61 -2.34 -13.27
N SER A 175 40.14 -2.91 -14.37
CA SER A 175 38.79 -2.67 -14.90
C SER A 175 38.18 -3.99 -15.38
N PRO A 176 37.60 -4.79 -14.47
CA PRO A 176 36.87 -6.01 -14.87
C PRO A 176 35.76 -5.69 -15.87
N GLY A 177 35.35 -6.69 -16.65
CA GLY A 177 34.29 -6.49 -17.66
C GLY A 177 34.75 -5.81 -18.93
N SER A 178 33.81 -5.16 -19.59
CA SER A 178 34.00 -4.32 -20.78
C SER A 178 33.15 -3.06 -20.65
N THR A 179 33.27 -2.12 -21.58
CA THR A 179 32.55 -0.82 -21.54
C THR A 179 31.02 -0.91 -21.60
N VAL A 180 30.45 -2.07 -21.92
CA VAL A 180 28.99 -2.27 -22.08
C VAL A 180 28.49 -3.56 -21.43
N THR A 181 29.36 -4.33 -20.78
CA THR A 181 29.01 -5.62 -20.20
C THR A 181 29.77 -5.82 -18.91
N ALA A 182 29.02 -6.00 -17.82
CA ALA A 182 29.56 -6.40 -16.53
C ALA A 182 30.40 -7.67 -16.65
N GLY A 183 31.49 -7.75 -15.90
CA GLY A 183 32.29 -8.97 -15.87
C GLY A 183 33.03 -9.22 -14.57
N THR A 184 33.27 -10.50 -14.29
CA THR A 184 34.14 -10.92 -13.20
C THR A 184 35.53 -11.18 -13.74
N LEU A 185 36.54 -10.51 -13.20
CA LEU A 185 37.94 -10.82 -13.43
C LEU A 185 38.46 -11.70 -12.28
N THR A 186 38.92 -12.89 -12.60
CA THR A 186 39.38 -13.88 -11.59
C THR A 186 40.90 -13.88 -11.49
N LEU A 187 41.45 -13.81 -10.29
CA LEU A 187 42.88 -13.67 -10.01
C LEU A 187 43.32 -14.69 -8.95
N GLY A 188 44.45 -15.36 -9.16
CA GLY A 188 45.08 -16.21 -8.14
C GLY A 188 45.54 -15.41 -6.92
N GLY A 189 45.99 -14.17 -7.14
CA GLY A 189 46.30 -13.20 -6.10
C GLY A 189 46.20 -11.78 -6.66
N LEU A 190 46.00 -10.79 -5.78
CA LEU A 190 45.95 -9.38 -6.11
C LEU A 190 46.72 -8.58 -5.05
N THR A 191 47.78 -7.90 -5.49
CA THR A 191 48.50 -6.90 -4.69
C THR A 191 48.28 -5.53 -5.32
N LEU A 192 47.62 -4.64 -4.59
CA LEU A 192 47.46 -3.24 -4.97
C LEU A 192 48.57 -2.42 -4.33
N SER A 193 49.41 -1.78 -5.15
CA SER A 193 50.41 -0.82 -4.66
C SER A 193 49.74 0.52 -4.31
N SER A 194 50.46 1.38 -3.60
CA SER A 194 50.03 2.77 -3.44
C SER A 194 49.83 3.43 -4.81
N GLY A 195 48.69 4.10 -4.99
CA GLY A 195 48.31 4.74 -6.26
C GLY A 195 47.69 3.83 -7.32
N SER A 196 47.51 2.52 -7.07
CA SER A 196 46.71 1.66 -7.94
C SER A 196 45.25 2.13 -7.99
N LYS A 197 44.58 1.89 -9.10
CA LYS A 197 43.19 2.30 -9.37
C LYS A 197 42.32 1.09 -9.70
N LEU A 198 41.05 1.16 -9.33
CA LEU A 198 40.05 0.18 -9.68
C LEU A 198 38.83 0.89 -10.25
N SER A 199 38.30 0.37 -11.35
CA SER A 199 37.12 0.90 -12.04
C SER A 199 36.07 -0.20 -12.09
N TYR A 200 34.89 0.08 -11.55
CA TYR A 200 33.77 -0.86 -11.55
C TYR A 200 32.54 -0.21 -12.17
N GLN A 201 31.95 -0.88 -13.15
CA GLN A 201 30.63 -0.56 -13.67
C GLN A 201 29.58 -1.32 -12.86
N LEU A 202 28.57 -0.62 -12.37
CA LEU A 202 27.54 -1.16 -11.50
C LEU A 202 26.17 -1.05 -12.18
N GLY A 203 25.55 -2.19 -12.46
CA GLY A 203 24.17 -2.29 -12.93
C GLY A 203 23.24 -2.79 -11.83
N ALA A 204 22.25 -3.61 -12.18
CA ALA A 204 21.38 -4.27 -11.20
C ALA A 204 22.17 -5.06 -10.14
N ASN A 205 21.79 -4.85 -8.88
CA ASN A 205 22.38 -5.55 -7.74
C ASN A 205 22.29 -7.08 -7.93
N THR A 206 23.35 -7.79 -7.54
CA THR A 206 23.55 -9.26 -7.48
C THR A 206 24.04 -10.01 -8.72
N SER A 207 24.05 -9.45 -9.94
CA SER A 207 24.64 -10.17 -11.10
C SER A 207 25.10 -9.31 -12.29
N SER A 208 24.74 -8.02 -12.32
CA SER A 208 25.01 -7.16 -13.49
C SER A 208 26.01 -6.06 -13.16
N SER A 209 27.02 -6.37 -12.35
CA SER A 209 28.08 -5.44 -11.97
C SER A 209 29.46 -6.08 -12.14
N ASP A 210 30.45 -5.25 -12.43
CA ASP A 210 31.84 -5.66 -12.45
C ASP A 210 32.29 -6.18 -11.10
N LYS A 211 33.18 -7.17 -11.13
CA LYS A 211 33.70 -7.81 -9.92
C LYS A 211 35.13 -8.27 -10.09
N THR A 212 35.88 -8.23 -9.00
CA THR A 212 37.17 -8.91 -8.90
C THR A 212 37.06 -10.10 -7.95
N ALA A 213 37.46 -11.28 -8.41
CA ALA A 213 37.46 -12.50 -7.61
C ALA A 213 38.90 -12.96 -7.37
N VAL A 214 39.38 -12.85 -6.14
CA VAL A 214 40.70 -13.32 -5.72
C VAL A 214 40.55 -14.70 -5.09
N THR A 215 41.08 -15.73 -5.75
CA THR A 215 40.82 -17.13 -5.36
C THR A 215 41.89 -17.73 -4.47
N GLY A 216 43.12 -17.19 -4.48
CA GLY A 216 44.18 -17.66 -3.60
C GLY A 216 43.92 -17.29 -2.14
N THR A 217 44.18 -18.24 -1.25
CA THR A 217 44.11 -18.02 0.20
C THR A 217 45.11 -16.95 0.64
N ASN A 218 44.64 -15.96 1.39
CA ASN A 218 45.42 -14.75 1.75
C ASN A 218 45.97 -14.01 0.52
N GLY A 219 45.30 -14.16 -0.63
CA GLY A 219 45.79 -13.69 -1.91
C GLY A 219 45.53 -12.21 -2.17
N PHE A 220 44.80 -11.49 -1.31
CA PHE A 220 44.51 -10.07 -1.51
C PHE A 220 45.30 -9.19 -0.53
N THR A 221 46.14 -8.29 -1.06
CA THR A 221 46.89 -7.29 -0.30
C THR A 221 46.56 -5.88 -0.77
N ALA A 222 46.02 -5.05 0.13
CA ALA A 222 45.66 -3.65 -0.13
C ALA A 222 46.69 -2.69 0.50
N ASN A 223 47.70 -2.29 -0.28
CA ASN A 223 48.62 -1.18 0.09
C ASN A 223 48.19 0.16 -0.52
N GLY A 224 47.11 0.16 -1.30
CA GLY A 224 46.49 1.30 -1.95
C GLY A 224 45.27 0.82 -2.76
N GLY A 225 44.59 1.74 -3.41
CA GLY A 225 43.44 1.41 -4.26
C GLY A 225 42.42 2.53 -4.29
N VAL A 226 42.45 3.35 -5.33
CA VAL A 226 41.43 4.36 -5.59
C VAL A 226 40.32 3.74 -6.44
N ILE A 227 39.14 3.61 -5.88
CA ILE A 227 37.96 3.02 -6.52
C ILE A 227 37.14 4.12 -7.19
N THR A 228 36.88 3.93 -8.48
CA THR A 228 35.97 4.74 -9.30
C THR A 228 34.78 3.88 -9.69
N LEU A 229 33.60 4.48 -9.62
CA LEU A 229 32.33 3.81 -9.87
C LEU A 229 31.66 4.43 -11.09
N ASP A 230 31.21 3.59 -12.01
CA ASP A 230 30.32 3.97 -13.09
C ASP A 230 28.97 3.32 -12.88
N THR A 231 27.98 4.13 -12.54
CA THR A 231 26.60 3.73 -12.24
C THR A 231 25.63 4.07 -13.37
N THR A 232 26.16 4.46 -14.54
CA THR A 232 25.39 5.05 -15.63
C THR A 232 25.42 4.24 -16.91
N THR A 233 26.49 3.48 -17.16
CA THR A 233 26.63 2.65 -18.36
C THR A 233 25.80 1.37 -18.30
N LEU A 234 25.70 0.74 -17.13
CA LEU A 234 24.90 -0.45 -16.91
C LEU A 234 23.54 -0.09 -16.31
N ALA A 235 22.48 -0.70 -16.84
CA ALA A 235 21.13 -0.45 -16.35
C ALA A 235 20.87 -1.11 -14.98
N GLY A 236 20.00 -0.49 -14.18
CA GLY A 236 19.44 -1.08 -12.96
C GLY A 236 20.20 -0.81 -11.67
N PHE A 237 21.19 0.10 -11.66
CA PHE A 237 21.83 0.54 -10.42
C PHE A 237 20.78 1.03 -9.41
N THR A 238 20.83 0.45 -8.20
CA THR A 238 19.87 0.71 -7.11
C THR A 238 20.57 0.63 -5.75
N GLY A 239 19.88 1.02 -4.68
CA GLY A 239 20.39 0.95 -3.32
C GLY A 239 20.62 -0.50 -2.86
N GLY A 240 21.61 -0.72 -2.01
CA GLY A 240 22.01 -2.03 -1.51
C GLY A 240 23.53 -2.23 -1.53
N THR A 241 23.94 -3.50 -1.38
CA THR A 241 25.36 -3.88 -1.29
C THR A 241 25.86 -4.49 -2.60
N TYR A 242 27.03 -4.07 -3.08
CA TYR A 242 27.71 -4.61 -4.26
C TYR A 242 29.08 -5.18 -3.88
N ASN A 243 29.35 -6.43 -4.25
CA ASN A 243 30.61 -7.08 -3.90
C ASN A 243 31.68 -6.72 -4.96
N LEU A 244 32.52 -5.72 -4.66
CA LEU A 244 33.53 -5.24 -5.61
C LEU A 244 34.71 -6.23 -5.70
N ILE A 245 35.21 -6.68 -4.55
CA ILE A 245 36.32 -7.63 -4.44
C ILE A 245 35.93 -8.75 -3.49
N THR A 246 35.97 -9.99 -3.94
CA THR A 246 35.89 -11.17 -3.06
C THR A 246 37.26 -11.82 -2.94
N TYR A 247 37.64 -12.26 -1.74
CA TYR A 247 38.93 -12.90 -1.48
C TYR A 247 38.82 -14.02 -0.43
N ALA A 248 39.71 -15.01 -0.51
CA ALA A 248 39.79 -16.09 0.47
C ALA A 248 40.81 -15.77 1.57
N GLY A 249 40.48 -16.11 2.83
CA GLY A 249 41.36 -15.90 3.97
C GLY A 249 41.37 -14.46 4.50
N THR A 250 42.55 -13.98 4.87
CA THR A 250 42.75 -12.66 5.50
C THR A 250 43.18 -11.60 4.48
N LEU A 251 42.75 -10.36 4.71
CA LEU A 251 43.21 -9.19 3.96
C LEU A 251 44.64 -8.84 4.38
N GLY A 252 45.58 -8.88 3.43
CA GLY A 252 46.90 -8.29 3.59
C GLY A 252 46.86 -6.76 3.47
N GLY A 253 47.81 -6.07 4.11
CA GLY A 253 47.81 -4.60 4.14
C GLY A 253 46.73 -4.04 5.07
N SER A 254 45.97 -3.04 4.62
CA SER A 254 44.90 -2.42 5.40
C SER A 254 43.72 -2.01 4.53
N PHE A 255 42.49 -2.26 5.00
CA PHE A 255 41.27 -1.79 4.36
C PHE A 255 41.24 -0.26 4.20
N ASN A 256 41.84 0.47 5.15
CA ASN A 256 41.89 1.94 5.13
C ASN A 256 42.76 2.51 4.00
N ASN A 257 43.51 1.67 3.29
CA ASN A 257 44.26 2.08 2.10
C ASN A 257 43.38 2.12 0.84
N LEU A 258 42.14 1.61 0.93
CA LEU A 258 41.13 1.70 -0.13
C LEU A 258 40.30 2.96 0.06
N SER A 259 40.00 3.65 -1.05
CA SER A 259 39.22 4.88 -1.03
C SER A 259 38.27 4.97 -2.21
N LEU A 260 37.16 5.68 -2.03
CA LEU A 260 36.27 6.06 -3.12
C LEU A 260 36.64 7.45 -3.63
N THR A 261 36.53 7.64 -4.94
CA THR A 261 36.68 8.98 -5.57
C THR A 261 35.54 9.94 -5.20
N ALA A 262 34.38 9.42 -4.82
CA ALA A 262 33.23 10.20 -4.37
C ALA A 262 32.44 9.46 -3.28
N SER A 263 31.87 10.22 -2.34
CA SER A 263 30.93 9.71 -1.33
C SER A 263 29.47 9.69 -1.83
N THR A 264 29.24 10.18 -3.06
CA THR A 264 27.94 10.15 -3.72
C THR A 264 28.08 9.78 -5.19
N VAL A 265 27.11 9.04 -5.72
CA VAL A 265 26.98 8.69 -7.15
C VAL A 265 25.56 8.95 -7.63
N TYR A 266 25.34 8.89 -8.95
CA TYR A 266 24.03 9.09 -9.57
C TYR A 266 23.70 7.92 -10.50
N ASP A 267 22.46 7.45 -10.47
CA ASP A 267 22.01 6.49 -11.48
C ASP A 267 21.78 7.18 -12.84
N SER A 268 21.41 6.39 -13.85
CA SER A 268 21.08 6.89 -15.19
C SER A 268 19.82 7.78 -15.23
N SER A 269 19.02 7.81 -14.16
CA SER A 269 17.86 8.70 -13.98
C SER A 269 18.19 9.94 -13.15
N ASN A 270 19.48 10.17 -12.84
CA ASN A 270 19.99 11.27 -12.02
C ASN A 270 19.52 11.25 -10.55
N ASN A 271 19.11 10.09 -10.02
CA ASN A 271 18.85 9.91 -8.60
C ASN A 271 20.17 9.81 -7.84
N ARG A 272 20.29 10.52 -6.71
CA ARG A 272 21.50 10.52 -5.88
C ARG A 272 21.54 9.33 -4.91
N TYR A 273 22.72 8.74 -4.77
CA TYR A 273 23.02 7.69 -3.79
C TYR A 273 24.22 8.10 -2.94
N PHE A 274 24.14 7.89 -1.62
CA PHE A 274 25.31 7.87 -0.75
C PHE A 274 25.98 6.51 -0.84
N VAL A 275 27.31 6.52 -0.83
CA VAL A 275 28.12 5.31 -0.96
C VAL A 275 29.24 5.25 0.07
N GLN A 276 29.51 4.05 0.58
CA GLN A 276 30.62 3.78 1.50
C GLN A 276 31.18 2.37 1.26
N LEU A 277 32.48 2.20 1.43
CA LEU A 277 33.09 0.88 1.45
C LEU A 277 32.80 0.21 2.80
N ALA A 278 32.46 -1.07 2.76
CA ALA A 278 32.34 -1.93 3.93
C ALA A 278 33.44 -3.01 3.91
N ASN A 279 34.05 -3.23 5.07
CA ASN A 279 35.03 -4.29 5.28
C ASN A 279 34.31 -5.52 5.82
N ASN A 280 34.02 -6.48 4.95
CA ASN A 280 33.35 -7.72 5.30
C ASN A 280 34.34 -8.89 5.27
N THR A 281 34.06 -9.94 6.05
CA THR A 281 34.91 -11.13 6.05
C THR A 281 34.93 -11.76 4.66
N GLY A 282 36.07 -11.69 3.97
CA GLY A 282 36.25 -12.24 2.63
C GLY A 282 35.74 -11.34 1.50
N SER A 283 35.33 -10.09 1.77
CA SER A 283 34.96 -9.15 0.71
C SER A 283 35.18 -7.67 1.07
N VAL A 284 35.48 -6.89 0.03
CA VAL A 284 35.34 -5.43 0.03
C VAL A 284 34.07 -5.13 -0.74
N ASP A 285 33.09 -4.60 -0.01
CA ASP A 285 31.79 -4.31 -0.58
C ASP A 285 31.56 -2.80 -0.66
N LEU A 286 30.74 -2.38 -1.62
CA LEU A 286 30.17 -1.06 -1.70
C LEU A 286 28.75 -1.11 -1.15
N VAL A 287 28.49 -0.38 -0.08
CA VAL A 287 27.14 -0.17 0.43
C VAL A 287 26.62 1.14 -0.13
N THR A 288 25.41 1.10 -0.69
CA THR A 288 24.77 2.24 -1.37
C THR A 288 23.37 2.46 -0.80
N THR A 289 22.94 3.72 -0.68
CA THR A 289 21.56 4.04 -0.30
C THR A 289 21.08 5.34 -0.94
N ASN A 290 19.84 5.36 -1.42
CA ASN A 290 19.11 6.57 -1.78
C ASN A 290 18.01 6.92 -0.77
N THR A 291 17.94 6.21 0.35
CA THR A 291 16.93 6.45 1.39
C THR A 291 17.60 6.98 2.65
N LEU A 292 17.04 8.07 3.18
CA LEU A 292 17.44 8.69 4.43
C LEU A 292 16.40 8.43 5.52
N THR A 293 16.85 8.18 6.74
CA THR A 293 15.97 8.13 7.91
C THR A 293 16.04 9.45 8.66
N TRP A 294 14.90 9.97 9.09
CA TRP A 294 14.83 11.17 9.92
C TRP A 294 15.49 10.92 11.27
N ALA A 295 16.47 11.76 11.63
CA ALA A 295 17.12 11.74 12.93
C ALA A 295 16.51 12.76 13.89
N GLY A 296 16.16 13.97 13.41
CA GLY A 296 15.55 15.02 14.20
C GLY A 296 16.40 15.44 15.40
N ASP A 297 17.65 15.83 15.16
CA ASP A 297 18.73 16.00 16.16
C ASP A 297 18.53 17.13 17.19
N GLY A 298 17.40 17.83 17.14
CA GLY A 298 16.99 18.85 18.11
C GLY A 298 17.36 20.28 17.72
N VAL A 299 18.12 20.51 16.65
CA VAL A 299 18.45 21.87 16.17
C VAL A 299 17.77 22.14 14.83
N GLY A 300 16.84 23.10 14.81
CA GLY A 300 16.11 23.55 13.62
C GLY A 300 14.99 22.60 13.14
N THR A 301 15.10 21.29 13.35
CA THR A 301 14.13 20.26 12.89
C THR A 301 13.70 20.47 11.44
N ILE A 302 14.63 20.88 10.58
CA ILE A 302 14.34 21.31 9.22
C ILE A 302 14.50 20.14 8.25
N TRP A 303 13.51 19.98 7.37
CA TRP A 303 13.59 19.21 6.14
C TRP A 303 13.60 20.15 4.93
N ASP A 304 14.78 20.36 4.36
CA ASP A 304 15.05 21.14 3.17
C ASP A 304 16.06 20.42 2.25
N ALA A 305 16.16 20.84 0.98
CA ALA A 305 17.04 20.22 -0.01
C ALA A 305 18.32 21.04 -0.24
N GLY A 306 19.50 20.38 -0.27
CA GLY A 306 20.75 20.98 -0.74
C GLY A 306 21.93 20.93 0.24
N ALA A 307 23.06 21.55 -0.13
CA ALA A 307 24.30 21.54 0.66
C ALA A 307 24.22 22.38 1.95
N THR A 308 23.28 23.34 2.01
CA THR A 308 22.93 24.11 3.21
C THR A 308 21.80 23.47 4.01
N ALA A 309 21.29 22.32 3.55
CA ALA A 309 20.23 21.62 4.24
C ALA A 309 20.70 21.12 5.60
N ASN A 310 19.80 21.12 6.57
CA ASN A 310 20.14 20.80 7.94
C ASN A 310 20.45 19.29 8.05
N THR A 311 21.44 18.95 8.88
CA THR A 311 22.01 17.59 9.02
C THR A 311 21.12 16.63 9.81
N ASN A 312 19.80 16.78 9.68
CA ASN A 312 18.74 16.07 10.42
C ASN A 312 18.50 14.63 9.95
N TRP A 313 19.36 14.10 9.08
CA TRP A 313 19.18 12.79 8.46
C TRP A 313 20.28 11.82 8.86
N LYS A 314 19.93 10.53 8.83
CA LYS A 314 20.86 9.43 9.01
C LYS A 314 20.69 8.37 7.95
N THR A 315 21.75 7.59 7.78
CA THR A 315 21.79 6.38 6.95
C THR A 315 22.35 5.24 7.78
N SER A 316 22.55 4.07 7.16
CA SER A 316 23.36 2.99 7.72
C SER A 316 24.81 3.41 8.01
N PHE A 317 25.28 4.53 7.47
CA PHE A 317 26.64 5.04 7.63
C PHE A 317 26.83 5.93 8.86
N GLY A 318 25.73 6.33 9.50
CA GLY A 318 25.73 7.25 10.64
C GLY A 318 24.72 8.39 10.49
N SER A 319 24.80 9.38 11.38
CA SER A 319 24.00 10.60 11.37
C SER A 319 24.73 11.77 10.72
N GLY A 320 24.01 12.87 10.47
CA GLY A 320 24.61 14.12 10.00
C GLY A 320 24.51 14.31 8.49
N PHE A 321 23.56 13.65 7.83
CA PHE A 321 23.38 13.71 6.38
C PHE A 321 22.42 14.84 6.00
N ASN A 322 22.66 15.42 4.82
CA ASN A 322 21.75 16.38 4.19
C ASN A 322 20.75 15.64 3.32
N PHE A 323 19.51 16.15 3.26
CA PHE A 323 18.55 15.70 2.26
C PHE A 323 18.79 16.39 0.91
N TYR A 324 18.58 15.63 -0.14
CA TYR A 324 18.52 16.13 -1.49
C TYR A 324 17.26 15.60 -2.17
N ASP A 325 16.69 16.40 -3.06
CA ASP A 325 15.61 15.97 -3.94
C ASP A 325 15.98 14.67 -4.67
N THR A 326 14.97 13.89 -5.04
CA THR A 326 15.05 12.51 -5.57
C THR A 326 15.44 11.43 -4.55
N MET A 327 15.80 11.78 -3.32
CA MET A 327 16.03 10.80 -2.26
C MET A 327 14.74 10.35 -1.58
N GLY A 328 14.68 9.08 -1.16
CA GLY A 328 13.60 8.56 -0.33
C GLY A 328 13.79 8.97 1.12
N VAL A 329 12.69 9.15 1.85
CA VAL A 329 12.73 9.50 3.27
C VAL A 329 11.88 8.56 4.12
N LEU A 330 12.43 8.17 5.27
CA LEU A 330 11.81 7.31 6.27
C LEU A 330 11.72 8.05 7.60
N PHE A 331 10.52 8.14 8.15
CA PHE A 331 10.22 8.68 9.46
C PHE A 331 9.77 7.53 10.38
N ASP A 332 10.71 6.98 11.15
CA ASP A 332 10.48 5.83 12.03
C ASP A 332 10.48 6.23 13.51
N GLY A 333 10.49 5.25 14.42
CA GLY A 333 10.51 5.48 15.87
C GLY A 333 11.89 5.78 16.47
N THR A 334 12.91 6.02 15.64
CA THR A 334 14.31 6.17 16.10
C THR A 334 14.80 7.61 16.08
N ALA A 335 13.91 8.57 15.80
CA ALA A 335 14.22 10.00 15.84
C ALA A 335 14.22 10.54 17.27
N THR A 336 15.00 11.60 17.49
CA THR A 336 15.02 12.35 18.76
C THR A 336 13.97 13.46 18.81
N ASN A 337 13.47 13.90 17.66
CA ASN A 337 12.37 14.87 17.54
C ASN A 337 11.45 14.48 16.37
N TYR A 338 10.14 14.55 16.61
CA TYR A 338 9.10 14.12 15.69
C TYR A 338 8.36 15.28 14.99
N THR A 339 8.76 16.52 15.28
CA THR A 339 8.35 17.69 14.50
C THR A 339 9.28 17.84 13.30
N VAL A 340 8.71 18.00 12.12
CA VAL A 340 9.43 18.14 10.84
C VAL A 340 8.98 19.43 10.19
N ASN A 341 9.85 20.44 10.22
CA ASN A 341 9.60 21.74 9.63
C ASN A 341 10.12 21.77 8.19
N ILE A 342 9.24 22.00 7.22
CA ILE A 342 9.52 22.10 5.79
C ILE A 342 9.43 23.59 5.42
N PRO A 343 10.53 24.34 5.44
CA PRO A 343 10.51 25.79 5.21
C PRO A 343 10.35 26.16 3.72
N SER A 344 10.76 25.27 2.82
CA SER A 344 10.70 25.42 1.37
C SER A 344 10.34 24.07 0.73
N ASP A 345 9.93 24.10 -0.54
CA ASP A 345 9.48 22.89 -1.22
C ASP A 345 10.56 21.80 -1.27
N VAL A 346 10.12 20.54 -1.17
CA VAL A 346 10.95 19.33 -1.28
C VAL A 346 10.32 18.33 -2.25
N THR A 347 11.14 17.59 -2.99
CA THR A 347 10.71 16.56 -3.97
C THR A 347 11.38 15.21 -3.69
N PRO A 348 11.04 14.54 -2.57
CA PRO A 348 11.56 13.21 -2.28
C PRO A 348 11.05 12.18 -3.28
N SER A 349 11.79 11.09 -3.52
CA SER A 349 11.30 10.00 -4.37
C SER A 349 10.28 9.09 -3.65
N SER A 350 10.30 9.06 -2.32
CA SER A 350 9.31 8.37 -1.50
C SER A 350 9.22 9.00 -0.11
N VAL A 351 8.03 8.95 0.50
CA VAL A 351 7.83 9.37 1.90
C VAL A 351 7.18 8.22 2.65
N THR A 352 7.90 7.63 3.59
CA THR A 352 7.37 6.58 4.48
C THR A 352 7.39 7.06 5.92
N VAL A 353 6.27 6.92 6.61
CA VAL A 353 6.16 7.20 8.05
C VAL A 353 5.72 5.93 8.74
N SER A 354 6.60 5.30 9.52
CA SER A 354 6.39 4.01 10.18
C SER A 354 6.51 4.07 11.70
N GLY A 355 6.78 5.25 12.26
CA GLY A 355 6.94 5.46 13.69
C GLY A 355 5.72 5.08 14.53
N LEU A 356 5.97 4.62 15.75
CA LEU A 356 4.95 4.37 16.78
C LEU A 356 4.55 5.65 17.54
N THR A 357 5.40 6.68 17.45
CA THR A 357 5.21 8.02 18.00
C THR A 357 4.66 8.95 16.93
N ASP A 358 3.89 9.95 17.36
CA ASP A 358 3.25 10.91 16.46
C ASP A 358 4.28 11.82 15.78
N TYR A 359 4.15 11.98 14.47
CA TYR A 359 4.92 12.94 13.67
C TYR A 359 4.05 14.15 13.30
N VAL A 360 4.66 15.33 13.24
CA VAL A 360 4.02 16.55 12.76
C VAL A 360 4.85 17.13 11.61
N PHE A 361 4.26 17.18 10.42
CA PHE A 361 4.82 17.92 9.28
C PHE A 361 4.20 19.31 9.29
N GLN A 362 5.06 20.33 9.28
CA GLN A 362 4.66 21.74 9.29
C GLN A 362 5.62 22.60 8.45
N GLY A 363 5.38 23.91 8.38
CA GLY A 363 6.20 24.86 7.64
C GLY A 363 5.52 25.41 6.38
N ALA A 364 6.18 26.35 5.71
CA ALA A 364 5.62 27.05 4.54
C ALA A 364 5.82 26.31 3.22
N GLY A 365 6.76 25.35 3.17
CA GLY A 365 7.06 24.56 1.98
C GLY A 365 6.12 23.38 1.78
N ALA A 366 6.06 22.90 0.53
CA ALA A 366 5.26 21.77 0.11
C ALA A 366 6.12 20.53 -0.21
N ILE A 367 5.59 19.35 0.04
CA ILE A 367 6.05 18.11 -0.61
C ILE A 367 5.46 18.09 -2.02
N LYS A 368 6.35 17.97 -3.02
CA LYS A 368 6.03 18.05 -4.45
C LYS A 368 6.47 16.81 -5.23
N GLY A 369 6.08 16.77 -6.51
CA GLY A 369 6.51 15.75 -7.47
C GLY A 369 5.62 14.50 -7.49
N ALA A 370 6.11 13.45 -8.14
CA ALA A 370 5.39 12.19 -8.32
C ALA A 370 5.34 11.31 -7.06
N THR A 371 5.94 11.77 -5.95
CA THR A 371 6.02 11.03 -4.69
C THR A 371 4.64 10.80 -4.06
N GLY A 372 4.56 9.79 -3.22
CA GLY A 372 3.40 9.47 -2.40
C GLY A 372 3.77 9.30 -0.93
N ILE A 373 2.76 9.19 -0.06
CA ILE A 373 2.96 8.99 1.37
C ILE A 373 2.49 7.59 1.76
N THR A 374 3.38 6.79 2.35
CA THR A 374 3.01 5.52 2.98
C THR A 374 3.06 5.67 4.50
N LYS A 375 1.92 5.51 5.17
CA LYS A 375 1.80 5.55 6.62
C LYS A 375 1.57 4.14 7.17
N SER A 376 2.46 3.69 8.05
CA SER A 376 2.33 2.47 8.85
C SER A 376 2.73 2.76 10.30
N GLY A 377 2.56 1.80 11.22
CA GLY A 377 2.80 2.02 12.64
C GLY A 377 1.71 2.85 13.32
N SER A 378 1.60 2.72 14.64
CA SER A 378 0.48 3.26 15.43
C SER A 378 0.50 4.77 15.68
N GLY A 379 1.65 5.43 15.48
CA GLY A 379 1.75 6.88 15.65
C GLY A 379 0.89 7.63 14.64
N ARG A 380 0.34 8.78 14.99
CA ARG A 380 -0.38 9.67 14.08
C ARG A 380 0.60 10.52 13.28
N LEU A 381 0.37 10.65 11.98
CA LEU A 381 1.04 11.67 11.16
C LEU A 381 0.11 12.86 10.99
N THR A 382 0.44 14.00 11.59
CA THR A 382 -0.27 15.26 11.37
C THR A 382 0.42 16.04 10.25
N ILE A 383 -0.32 16.50 9.25
CA ILE A 383 0.24 17.27 8.14
C ILE A 383 -0.43 18.63 8.08
N ALA A 384 0.34 19.66 8.39
CA ALA A 384 -0.09 21.06 8.37
C ALA A 384 0.25 21.79 7.07
N ASN A 385 1.23 21.31 6.31
CA ASN A 385 1.62 21.88 5.04
C ASN A 385 0.51 21.72 3.98
N ASP A 386 0.42 22.68 3.07
CA ASP A 386 -0.29 22.53 1.80
C ASP A 386 0.65 21.88 0.78
N ASN A 387 0.37 20.65 0.38
CA ASN A 387 1.24 19.86 -0.49
C ASN A 387 0.72 19.80 -1.93
N THR A 388 1.62 19.52 -2.88
CA THR A 388 1.24 19.38 -4.31
C THR A 388 1.78 18.12 -4.97
N PHE A 389 2.18 17.11 -4.20
CA PHE A 389 2.54 15.81 -4.74
C PHE A 389 1.32 15.08 -5.34
N THR A 390 1.59 14.18 -6.28
CA THR A 390 0.54 13.48 -7.05
C THR A 390 0.55 11.96 -6.86
N GLY A 391 1.58 11.38 -6.26
CA GLY A 391 1.68 9.95 -5.99
C GLY A 391 0.77 9.51 -4.85
N SER A 392 0.37 8.24 -4.86
CA SER A 392 -0.66 7.69 -3.97
C SER A 392 -0.35 7.85 -2.48
N VAL A 393 -1.41 8.01 -1.68
CA VAL A 393 -1.34 7.95 -0.22
C VAL A 393 -1.88 6.60 0.25
N THR A 394 -1.08 5.87 1.02
CA THR A 394 -1.47 4.59 1.60
C THR A 394 -1.42 4.69 3.11
N ILE A 395 -2.56 4.46 3.77
CA ILE A 395 -2.66 4.33 5.23
C ILE A 395 -2.82 2.84 5.56
N GLY A 396 -1.74 2.23 6.02
CA GLY A 396 -1.71 0.83 6.44
C GLY A 396 -2.42 0.58 7.77
N ALA A 397 -2.55 -0.69 8.15
CA ALA A 397 -3.17 -1.09 9.41
C ALA A 397 -2.49 -0.42 10.62
N GLY A 398 -3.30 0.13 11.53
CA GLY A 398 -2.84 0.90 12.70
C GLY A 398 -2.35 2.31 12.39
N GLY A 399 -2.16 2.67 11.11
CA GLY A 399 -1.73 3.99 10.69
C GLY A 399 -2.84 5.03 10.82
N SER A 400 -2.50 6.24 11.26
CA SER A 400 -3.42 7.38 11.23
C SER A 400 -2.76 8.60 10.58
N ILE A 401 -3.47 9.26 9.67
CA ILE A 401 -3.08 10.58 9.14
C ILE A 401 -4.12 11.61 9.55
N GLU A 402 -3.69 12.76 10.07
CA GLU A 402 -4.52 13.93 10.34
C GLU A 402 -4.18 15.07 9.36
N MET A 403 -5.19 15.45 8.57
CA MET A 403 -5.11 16.56 7.63
C MET A 403 -5.49 17.86 8.34
N ARG A 404 -4.66 18.91 8.20
CA ARG A 404 -4.94 20.24 8.77
C ARG A 404 -5.35 21.28 7.73
N GLY A 405 -5.25 20.95 6.44
CA GLY A 405 -5.69 21.76 5.31
C GLY A 405 -6.20 20.89 4.15
N ALA A 406 -6.84 21.53 3.17
CA ALA A 406 -7.42 20.83 2.02
C ALA A 406 -6.37 20.10 1.16
N ASN A 407 -5.15 20.64 1.11
CA ASN A 407 -4.05 20.10 0.31
C ASN A 407 -3.01 19.33 1.14
N SER A 408 -3.29 19.00 2.41
CA SER A 408 -2.35 18.24 3.25
C SER A 408 -1.89 16.93 2.61
N LEU A 409 -2.75 16.28 1.82
CA LEU A 409 -2.44 15.05 1.11
C LEU A 409 -2.16 15.26 -0.38
N GLY A 410 -1.70 16.43 -0.81
CA GLY A 410 -1.50 16.69 -2.25
C GLY A 410 -2.80 16.98 -2.99
N THR A 411 -2.69 17.25 -4.30
CA THR A 411 -3.80 17.77 -5.13
C THR A 411 -4.67 16.68 -5.75
N THR A 412 -4.05 15.64 -6.32
CA THR A 412 -4.76 14.58 -7.06
C THR A 412 -4.48 13.13 -6.63
N PRO A 413 -3.78 12.81 -5.52
CA PRO A 413 -3.42 11.42 -5.28
C PRO A 413 -4.62 10.59 -4.84
N LEU A 414 -4.56 9.32 -5.24
CA LEU A 414 -5.42 8.26 -4.76
C LEU A 414 -5.08 7.94 -3.31
N ILE A 415 -6.09 7.80 -2.46
CA ILE A 415 -5.99 7.53 -1.02
C ILE A 415 -6.53 6.14 -0.74
N THR A 416 -5.65 5.25 -0.30
CA THR A 416 -5.96 3.87 0.09
C THR A 416 -5.91 3.78 1.60
N ILE A 417 -7.05 3.51 2.24
CA ILE A 417 -7.14 3.28 3.70
C ILE A 417 -7.36 1.79 3.91
N SER A 418 -6.31 1.12 4.41
CA SER A 418 -6.32 -0.31 4.73
C SER A 418 -7.13 -0.58 5.99
N ALA A 419 -7.56 -1.83 6.19
CA ALA A 419 -8.26 -2.24 7.40
C ALA A 419 -7.49 -1.84 8.68
N GLY A 420 -8.11 -1.04 9.52
CA GLY A 420 -7.51 -0.52 10.76
C GLY A 420 -6.65 0.74 10.59
N GLY A 421 -6.57 1.30 9.37
CA GLY A 421 -6.04 2.64 9.11
C GLY A 421 -7.11 3.71 9.32
N SER A 422 -6.71 4.96 9.58
CA SER A 422 -7.61 6.08 9.84
C SER A 422 -7.17 7.36 9.16
N LEU A 423 -8.10 8.02 8.46
CA LEU A 423 -7.92 9.39 7.97
C LEU A 423 -8.76 10.36 8.80
N ARG A 424 -8.10 11.33 9.42
CA ARG A 424 -8.70 12.32 10.30
C ARG A 424 -8.75 13.69 9.60
N LEU A 425 -9.94 14.26 9.51
CA LEU A 425 -10.20 15.57 8.92
C LEU A 425 -10.33 16.57 10.05
N ASN A 426 -9.33 17.44 10.17
CA ASN A 426 -9.26 18.42 11.23
C ASN A 426 -8.74 19.72 10.60
N PRO A 427 -9.50 20.47 9.79
CA PRO A 427 -9.02 21.76 9.27
C PRO A 427 -8.62 22.70 10.41
N ALA A 428 -7.53 23.46 10.26
CA ALA A 428 -7.23 24.56 11.19
C ALA A 428 -8.22 25.73 11.02
N THR A 429 -8.65 25.98 9.77
CA THR A 429 -9.73 26.90 9.41
C THR A 429 -10.46 26.35 8.17
N GLY A 430 -11.72 26.72 7.98
CA GLY A 430 -12.50 26.31 6.81
C GLY A 430 -12.86 24.83 6.80
N SER A 431 -12.74 24.19 5.64
CA SER A 431 -13.13 22.80 5.39
C SER A 431 -12.11 22.06 4.54
N ILE A 432 -12.19 20.73 4.61
CA ILE A 432 -11.45 19.78 3.80
C ILE A 432 -12.47 19.08 2.90
N ALA A 433 -12.25 19.22 1.59
CA ALA A 433 -13.04 18.55 0.56
C ALA A 433 -12.18 17.51 -0.16
N LEU A 434 -12.41 16.23 0.15
CA LEU A 434 -11.86 15.12 -0.61
C LEU A 434 -12.89 14.72 -1.67
N ALA A 435 -12.58 15.00 -2.94
CA ALA A 435 -13.37 14.49 -4.07
C ALA A 435 -13.27 12.95 -4.15
N SER A 436 -13.43 12.34 -5.32
CA SER A 436 -13.32 10.88 -5.52
C SER A 436 -11.89 10.31 -5.39
N ARG A 437 -11.14 10.80 -4.40
CA ARG A 437 -9.74 10.45 -4.13
C ARG A 437 -9.61 9.18 -3.30
N ILE A 438 -10.62 8.78 -2.53
CA ILE A 438 -10.55 7.57 -1.71
C ILE A 438 -10.91 6.34 -2.57
N SER A 439 -9.94 5.48 -2.82
CA SER A 439 -10.09 4.25 -3.62
C SER A 439 -10.54 3.04 -2.82
N SER A 440 -10.11 2.95 -1.57
CA SER A 440 -10.47 1.86 -0.67
C SER A 440 -10.63 2.38 0.75
N LEU A 441 -11.65 1.88 1.43
CA LEU A 441 -11.99 2.28 2.78
C LEU A 441 -12.53 1.10 3.57
N GLY A 442 -11.83 0.70 4.62
CA GLY A 442 -12.23 -0.40 5.50
C GLY A 442 -11.62 -0.32 6.89
N GLY A 443 -12.32 -0.82 7.89
CA GLY A 443 -11.85 -0.88 9.28
C GLY A 443 -12.53 0.11 10.22
N ALA A 444 -12.33 -0.10 11.52
CA ALA A 444 -12.81 0.83 12.54
C ALA A 444 -12.11 2.19 12.40
N LEU A 445 -12.87 3.27 12.50
CA LEU A 445 -12.40 4.66 12.44
C LEU A 445 -11.74 5.05 11.12
N ALA A 446 -12.18 4.46 10.02
CA ALA A 446 -11.58 4.68 8.72
C ALA A 446 -11.64 6.17 8.30
N LEU A 447 -12.74 6.85 8.63
CA LEU A 447 -12.87 8.31 8.52
C LEU A 447 -13.27 8.92 9.86
N VAL A 448 -12.55 9.96 10.28
CA VAL A 448 -12.86 10.73 11.49
C VAL A 448 -12.93 12.21 11.15
N ASN A 449 -14.11 12.79 11.28
CA ASN A 449 -14.32 14.23 11.21
C ASN A 449 -14.10 14.82 12.61
N VAL A 450 -12.94 15.43 12.84
CA VAL A 450 -12.59 15.95 14.17
C VAL A 450 -13.19 17.34 14.40
N SER A 451 -13.17 18.19 13.38
CA SER A 451 -13.73 19.54 13.43
C SER A 451 -14.12 20.05 12.04
N GLY A 452 -14.92 21.11 11.99
CA GLY A 452 -15.33 21.76 10.74
C GLY A 452 -16.33 20.95 9.92
N ASP A 453 -16.80 21.56 8.84
CA ASP A 453 -17.74 20.95 7.91
C ASP A 453 -16.99 20.40 6.70
N ASN A 454 -16.64 19.11 6.76
CA ASN A 454 -15.80 18.47 5.75
C ASN A 454 -16.64 17.59 4.82
N SER A 455 -16.13 17.37 3.61
CA SER A 455 -16.83 16.56 2.61
C SER A 455 -15.93 15.52 1.97
N VAL A 456 -16.47 14.33 1.74
CA VAL A 456 -15.79 13.22 1.07
C VAL A 456 -16.71 12.64 -0.01
N THR A 457 -16.19 12.36 -1.21
CA THR A 457 -16.89 11.55 -2.21
C THR A 457 -16.31 10.14 -2.23
N LEU A 458 -17.14 9.14 -1.99
CA LEU A 458 -16.74 7.74 -1.96
C LEU A 458 -17.26 7.01 -3.20
N ALA A 459 -16.40 6.19 -3.81
CA ALA A 459 -16.78 5.32 -4.93
C ALA A 459 -17.37 3.97 -4.46
N GLY A 460 -17.18 3.62 -3.18
CA GLY A 460 -17.63 2.38 -2.56
C GLY A 460 -16.93 2.13 -1.22
N LEU A 461 -17.37 1.11 -0.50
CA LEU A 461 -16.72 0.65 0.74
C LEU A 461 -16.01 -0.69 0.47
N SER A 462 -14.92 -0.96 1.20
CA SER A 462 -14.27 -2.27 1.13
C SER A 462 -15.09 -3.35 1.86
N ASN A 463 -14.68 -4.60 1.72
CA ASN A 463 -15.28 -5.77 2.36
C ASN A 463 -14.95 -5.91 3.88
N ALA A 464 -14.93 -4.80 4.63
CA ALA A 464 -14.60 -4.79 6.06
C ALA A 464 -15.58 -3.95 6.88
N ASN A 465 -15.70 -4.25 8.18
CA ASN A 465 -16.45 -3.42 9.12
C ASN A 465 -15.89 -2.01 9.09
N THR A 466 -16.73 -1.03 8.80
CA THR A 466 -16.32 0.35 8.60
C THR A 466 -17.08 1.23 9.57
N THR A 467 -16.37 2.08 10.30
CA THR A 467 -17.02 3.11 11.13
C THR A 467 -16.54 4.49 10.75
N PHE A 468 -17.48 5.42 10.69
CA PHE A 468 -17.23 6.85 10.54
C PHE A 468 -17.54 7.55 11.85
N GLN A 469 -16.65 8.46 12.23
CA GLN A 469 -16.79 9.27 13.43
C GLN A 469 -16.92 10.73 13.02
N SER A 470 -17.82 11.46 13.68
CA SER A 470 -17.87 12.92 13.63
C SER A 470 -17.89 13.45 15.05
N ASP A 471 -16.81 14.10 15.47
CA ASP A 471 -16.67 14.67 16.82
C ASP A 471 -17.31 16.05 16.89
N SER A 472 -17.23 16.85 15.81
CA SER A 472 -17.79 18.20 15.71
C SER A 472 -18.00 18.58 14.24
N GLY A 473 -18.83 19.59 13.97
CA GLY A 473 -19.20 20.01 12.62
C GLY A 473 -19.95 18.92 11.85
N THR A 474 -19.90 18.95 10.52
CA THR A 474 -20.64 18.04 9.65
C THR A 474 -19.70 17.28 8.72
N LEU A 475 -19.78 15.95 8.74
CA LEU A 475 -19.19 15.12 7.70
C LEU A 475 -20.21 14.86 6.58
N THR A 476 -19.99 15.47 5.42
CA THR A 476 -20.80 15.23 4.22
C THR A 476 -20.18 14.12 3.37
N ILE A 477 -20.95 13.06 3.10
CA ILE A 477 -20.53 11.91 2.31
C ILE A 477 -21.36 11.86 1.04
N ALA A 478 -20.70 12.10 -0.09
CA ALA A 478 -21.30 12.04 -1.43
C ALA A 478 -20.94 10.73 -2.15
N GLY A 479 -21.74 10.40 -3.17
CA GLY A 479 -21.57 9.19 -3.99
C GLY A 479 -22.54 8.07 -3.63
N ASN A 480 -22.60 7.08 -4.52
CA ASN A 480 -23.30 5.82 -4.23
C ASN A 480 -22.39 4.98 -3.34
N LEU A 481 -22.94 4.39 -2.27
CA LEU A 481 -22.21 3.51 -1.37
C LEU A 481 -22.65 2.05 -1.57
N PRO A 482 -22.23 1.37 -2.66
CA PRO A 482 -22.34 -0.08 -2.73
C PRO A 482 -21.24 -0.70 -1.86
N ILE A 483 -21.61 -1.60 -0.95
CA ILE A 483 -20.68 -2.62 -0.47
C ILE A 483 -20.67 -3.73 -1.54
N VAL A 484 -19.52 -3.90 -2.21
CA VAL A 484 -19.28 -5.07 -3.06
C VAL A 484 -19.14 -6.28 -2.13
N ALA A 485 -20.09 -7.20 -2.19
CA ALA A 485 -20.35 -8.29 -1.22
C ALA A 485 -19.11 -9.08 -0.74
N PRO A 486 -19.13 -9.62 0.50
CA PRO A 486 -19.20 -11.09 0.60
C PRO A 486 -19.99 -11.65 1.81
N SER A 487 -19.99 -12.98 1.90
CA SER A 487 -20.73 -13.96 2.72
C SER A 487 -20.74 -13.85 4.26
N THR A 488 -20.35 -12.72 4.88
CA THR A 488 -20.32 -12.56 6.35
C THR A 488 -20.86 -11.20 6.80
N SER A 489 -21.38 -11.13 8.04
CA SER A 489 -22.05 -9.95 8.59
C SER A 489 -21.09 -8.78 8.81
N LEU A 490 -21.02 -7.86 7.83
CA LEU A 490 -20.26 -6.61 7.96
C LEU A 490 -21.13 -5.50 8.60
N SER A 491 -20.57 -4.34 8.93
CA SER A 491 -21.35 -3.19 9.45
C SER A 491 -20.74 -1.86 9.04
N LEU A 492 -21.61 -0.90 8.67
CA LEU A 492 -21.30 0.53 8.57
C LEU A 492 -21.85 1.23 9.82
N GLY A 493 -20.97 1.75 10.67
CA GLY A 493 -21.35 2.49 11.88
C GLY A 493 -21.11 3.99 11.76
N LEU A 494 -22.08 4.80 12.19
CA LEU A 494 -21.99 6.26 12.29
C LEU A 494 -22.14 6.67 13.76
N PHE A 495 -21.15 7.39 14.29
CA PHE A 495 -21.15 7.78 15.71
C PHE A 495 -20.38 9.09 15.97
N GLY A 496 -20.49 9.58 17.21
CA GLY A 496 -19.88 10.85 17.66
C GLY A 496 -20.92 11.96 17.89
N ALA A 497 -20.46 13.11 18.38
CA ALA A 497 -21.29 14.26 18.73
C ALA A 497 -21.56 15.21 17.56
N GLY A 498 -20.76 15.13 16.50
CA GLY A 498 -20.93 15.88 15.25
C GLY A 498 -21.96 15.26 14.32
N ASN A 499 -22.22 15.96 13.23
CA ASN A 499 -23.26 15.64 12.27
C ASN A 499 -22.73 14.79 11.09
N PHE A 500 -23.66 14.09 10.44
CA PHE A 500 -23.44 13.39 9.16
C PHE A 500 -24.50 13.79 8.15
N THR A 501 -24.10 14.01 6.90
CA THR A 501 -25.01 14.23 5.77
C THR A 501 -24.63 13.32 4.61
N PHE A 502 -25.56 12.51 4.11
CA PHE A 502 -25.37 11.69 2.92
C PHE A 502 -26.22 12.23 1.76
N THR A 503 -25.58 12.53 0.63
CA THR A 503 -26.20 13.23 -0.53
C THR A 503 -26.25 12.40 -1.81
N GLY A 504 -25.88 11.12 -1.76
CA GLY A 504 -25.91 10.23 -2.92
C GLY A 504 -27.32 9.69 -3.24
N THR A 505 -27.39 8.77 -4.20
CA THR A 505 -28.67 8.16 -4.61
C THR A 505 -29.03 6.90 -3.81
N SER A 506 -28.03 6.07 -3.49
CA SER A 506 -28.24 4.81 -2.75
C SER A 506 -27.12 4.49 -1.76
N ILE A 507 -27.49 3.78 -0.69
CA ILE A 507 -26.63 3.07 0.25
C ILE A 507 -27.08 1.61 0.19
N THR A 508 -26.25 0.75 -0.38
CA THR A 508 -26.57 -0.67 -0.61
C THR A 508 -25.53 -1.52 0.09
N LEU A 509 -25.92 -2.10 1.23
CA LEU A 509 -25.01 -2.75 2.16
C LEU A 509 -25.01 -4.28 2.07
N GLY A 510 -25.78 -4.87 1.15
CA GLY A 510 -25.84 -6.33 0.98
C GLY A 510 -26.32 -7.04 2.26
N ASN A 511 -25.40 -7.69 2.99
CA ASN A 511 -25.67 -8.35 4.27
C ASN A 511 -24.93 -7.66 5.43
N ALA A 512 -24.79 -6.34 5.38
CA ALA A 512 -24.15 -5.55 6.42
C ALA A 512 -25.15 -4.65 7.15
N ASN A 513 -24.93 -4.44 8.44
CA ASN A 513 -25.76 -3.52 9.21
C ASN A 513 -25.45 -2.06 8.83
N LEU A 514 -26.46 -1.20 8.82
CA LEU A 514 -26.27 0.24 8.98
C LEU A 514 -26.59 0.60 10.42
N SER A 515 -25.64 1.11 11.19
CA SER A 515 -25.83 1.49 12.59
C SER A 515 -25.61 2.99 12.78
N VAL A 516 -26.57 3.65 13.42
CA VAL A 516 -26.50 5.07 13.80
C VAL A 516 -26.60 5.18 15.31
N SER A 517 -25.49 5.50 15.96
CA SER A 517 -25.36 5.48 17.42
C SER A 517 -24.84 6.78 18.03
N GLY A 518 -24.66 7.84 17.24
CA GLY A 518 -24.16 9.14 17.71
C GLY A 518 -25.22 10.04 18.35
N ASP A 519 -24.74 11.18 18.87
CA ASP A 519 -25.54 12.21 19.52
C ASP A 519 -25.87 13.38 18.57
N GLY A 520 -25.14 13.49 17.46
CA GLY A 520 -25.34 14.53 16.46
C GLY A 520 -26.53 14.29 15.51
N ILE A 521 -26.66 15.16 14.51
CA ILE A 521 -27.69 15.06 13.48
C ILE A 521 -27.20 14.18 12.34
N VAL A 522 -27.96 13.16 11.98
CA VAL A 522 -27.71 12.31 10.82
C VAL A 522 -28.81 12.54 9.78
N THR A 523 -28.45 13.02 8.60
CA THR A 523 -29.36 13.19 7.47
C THR A 523 -28.94 12.30 6.31
N ILE A 524 -29.82 11.40 5.86
CA ILE A 524 -29.57 10.49 4.75
C ILE A 524 -30.62 10.73 3.66
N ALA A 525 -30.21 11.29 2.52
CA ALA A 525 -31.06 11.46 1.35
C ALA A 525 -31.20 10.18 0.51
N ASN A 526 -30.21 9.29 0.61
CA ASN A 526 -30.10 8.07 -0.17
C ASN A 526 -31.23 7.08 0.13
N THR A 527 -31.60 6.28 -0.88
CA THR A 527 -32.28 5.00 -0.64
C THR A 527 -31.37 4.05 0.16
N ILE A 528 -31.93 3.30 1.10
CA ILE A 528 -31.18 2.40 1.99
C ILE A 528 -31.62 0.96 1.74
N SER A 529 -30.66 0.07 1.49
CA SER A 529 -30.89 -1.36 1.37
C SER A 529 -29.86 -2.15 2.18
N VAL A 530 -30.33 -2.86 3.21
CA VAL A 530 -29.49 -3.66 4.15
C VAL A 530 -29.62 -5.17 3.95
N GLY A 531 -30.30 -5.60 2.88
CA GLY A 531 -30.54 -7.02 2.53
C GLY A 531 -30.93 -7.87 3.74
N THR A 532 -30.15 -8.91 4.08
CA THR A 532 -30.49 -9.83 5.19
C THR A 532 -30.11 -9.31 6.59
N SER A 533 -29.54 -8.11 6.68
CA SER A 533 -29.07 -7.48 7.93
C SER A 533 -29.98 -6.33 8.39
N ALA A 534 -29.54 -5.62 9.43
CA ALA A 534 -30.35 -4.64 10.14
C ALA A 534 -30.01 -3.19 9.77
N LEU A 535 -31.05 -2.35 9.71
CA LEU A 535 -30.90 -0.93 10.00
C LEU A 535 -31.08 -0.74 11.51
N ILE A 536 -30.09 -0.16 12.18
CA ILE A 536 -30.05 0.02 13.63
C ILE A 536 -29.94 1.52 13.94
N LEU A 537 -30.93 2.06 14.64
CA LEU A 537 -30.96 3.44 15.12
C LEU A 537 -30.97 3.41 16.66
N ASN A 538 -29.80 3.56 17.26
CA ASN A 538 -29.61 3.41 18.71
C ASN A 538 -28.89 4.60 19.38
N GLY A 539 -28.71 5.72 18.67
CA GLY A 539 -28.10 6.93 19.20
C GLY A 539 -29.04 7.76 20.08
N THR A 540 -28.60 8.96 20.44
CA THR A 540 -29.39 9.94 21.21
C THR A 540 -29.79 11.19 20.43
N GLY A 541 -29.17 11.40 19.25
CA GLY A 541 -29.37 12.58 18.41
C GLY A 541 -30.64 12.59 17.57
N THR A 542 -30.58 13.28 16.43
CA THR A 542 -31.67 13.31 15.45
C THR A 542 -31.27 12.58 14.18
N THR A 543 -32.03 11.56 13.78
CA THR A 543 -31.82 10.85 12.52
C THR A 543 -32.96 11.15 11.54
N THR A 544 -32.64 11.69 10.37
CA THR A 544 -33.58 11.97 9.28
C THR A 544 -33.24 11.11 8.06
N LEU A 545 -34.12 10.20 7.70
CA LEU A 545 -34.01 9.31 6.54
C LEU A 545 -35.05 9.72 5.51
N ASN A 546 -34.58 10.31 4.41
CA ASN A 546 -35.43 10.85 3.34
C ASN A 546 -35.59 9.91 2.15
N GLY A 547 -34.71 8.90 2.00
CA GLY A 547 -34.83 7.87 0.98
C GLY A 547 -35.56 6.63 1.48
N ALA A 548 -36.10 5.85 0.55
CA ALA A 548 -36.81 4.61 0.86
C ALA A 548 -35.87 3.58 1.53
N ILE A 549 -36.40 2.81 2.48
CA ILE A 549 -35.66 1.84 3.27
C ILE A 549 -36.16 0.44 2.94
N THR A 550 -35.24 -0.49 2.67
CA THR A 550 -35.54 -1.89 2.38
C THR A 550 -34.66 -2.83 3.20
N SER A 551 -35.29 -3.79 3.88
CA SER A 551 -34.64 -4.91 4.54
C SER A 551 -35.41 -6.20 4.22
N SER A 552 -34.66 -7.24 3.87
CA SER A 552 -35.12 -8.62 3.67
C SER A 552 -34.64 -9.54 4.79
N SER A 553 -34.26 -9.00 5.96
CA SER A 553 -33.77 -9.78 7.09
C SER A 553 -34.83 -10.72 7.66
N THR A 554 -34.45 -11.97 7.91
CA THR A 554 -35.30 -12.96 8.59
C THR A 554 -35.16 -12.92 10.11
N THR A 555 -34.24 -12.10 10.65
CA THR A 555 -33.96 -12.03 12.10
C THR A 555 -34.16 -10.62 12.64
N ASN A 556 -33.45 -9.62 12.12
CA ASN A 556 -33.46 -8.24 12.62
C ASN A 556 -33.56 -7.25 11.44
N GLY A 557 -34.77 -6.79 11.10
CA GLY A 557 -34.99 -5.90 9.97
C GLY A 557 -34.63 -4.44 10.26
N VAL A 558 -35.58 -3.70 10.85
CA VAL A 558 -35.37 -2.30 11.26
C VAL A 558 -35.48 -2.21 12.77
N GLN A 559 -34.42 -1.77 13.44
CA GLN A 559 -34.31 -1.76 14.90
C GLN A 559 -34.08 -0.33 15.39
N ILE A 560 -34.95 0.18 16.26
CA ILE A 560 -34.87 1.52 16.83
C ILE A 560 -34.92 1.38 18.35
N SER A 561 -33.81 1.62 19.04
CA SER A 561 -33.68 1.33 20.48
C SER A 561 -33.07 2.46 21.31
N GLY A 562 -32.62 3.54 20.67
CA GLY A 562 -32.03 4.70 21.34
C GLY A 562 -33.05 5.70 21.90
N SER A 563 -32.54 6.81 22.43
CA SER A 563 -33.35 7.97 22.83
C SER A 563 -33.51 9.01 21.70
N SER A 564 -33.04 8.70 20.49
CA SER A 564 -33.06 9.59 19.32
C SER A 564 -34.46 10.06 18.92
N THR A 565 -34.49 11.22 18.23
CA THR A 565 -35.61 11.61 17.39
C THR A 565 -35.38 11.09 15.97
N ASN A 566 -36.27 10.23 15.47
CA ASN A 566 -36.14 9.57 14.17
C ASN A 566 -37.25 10.02 13.23
N TYR A 567 -36.88 10.54 12.05
CA TYR A 567 -37.79 10.88 10.97
C TYR A 567 -37.55 9.96 9.78
N LEU A 568 -38.49 9.06 9.50
CA LEU A 568 -38.46 8.16 8.37
C LEU A 568 -39.47 8.67 7.34
N ASN A 569 -39.00 9.56 6.47
CA ASN A 569 -39.87 10.39 5.62
C ASN A 569 -40.32 9.73 4.31
N ALA A 570 -39.80 8.53 4.00
CA ALA A 570 -40.14 7.75 2.80
C ALA A 570 -40.70 6.36 3.15
N ASN A 571 -40.90 5.52 2.13
CA ASN A 571 -41.39 4.16 2.30
C ASN A 571 -40.39 3.30 3.09
N VAL A 572 -40.90 2.44 3.97
CA VAL A 572 -40.10 1.51 4.77
C VAL A 572 -40.63 0.10 4.57
N THR A 573 -39.79 -0.79 4.06
CA THR A 573 -40.14 -2.19 3.81
C THR A 573 -39.21 -3.10 4.61
N ALA A 574 -39.74 -3.80 5.60
CA ALA A 574 -39.05 -4.82 6.40
C ALA A 574 -39.76 -6.17 6.20
N SER A 575 -39.50 -6.82 5.07
CA SER A 575 -40.33 -7.92 4.54
C SER A 575 -39.71 -9.32 4.67
N GLY A 576 -38.57 -9.48 5.34
CA GLY A 576 -37.98 -10.81 5.50
C GLY A 576 -38.82 -11.70 6.43
N GLY A 577 -38.68 -13.02 6.27
CA GLY A 577 -39.54 -14.06 6.84
C GLY A 577 -39.57 -14.19 8.38
N GLY A 578 -39.11 -13.19 9.13
CA GLY A 578 -39.10 -13.16 10.59
C GLY A 578 -38.49 -11.88 11.19
N GLY A 579 -37.69 -11.13 10.42
CA GLY A 579 -37.03 -9.90 10.86
C GLY A 579 -37.95 -8.69 10.69
N GLY A 580 -38.89 -8.54 11.62
CA GLY A 580 -39.81 -7.41 11.67
C GLY A 580 -39.12 -6.07 11.99
N MET A 581 -39.94 -5.07 12.24
CA MET A 581 -39.52 -3.79 12.77
C MET A 581 -39.70 -3.75 14.29
N VAL A 582 -38.69 -3.29 15.02
CA VAL A 582 -38.75 -3.16 16.48
C VAL A 582 -38.40 -1.73 16.88
N ILE A 583 -39.24 -1.15 17.74
CA ILE A 583 -39.03 0.18 18.32
C ILE A 583 -39.12 0.02 19.85
N SER A 584 -38.01 0.09 20.57
CA SER A 584 -37.95 -0.27 22.00
C SER A 584 -37.30 0.78 22.91
N GLY A 585 -36.84 1.89 22.34
CA GLY A 585 -36.14 2.95 23.08
C GLY A 585 -37.05 3.89 23.87
N THR A 586 -36.51 5.05 24.23
CA THR A 586 -37.24 6.16 24.89
C THR A 586 -37.46 7.35 23.96
N GLY A 587 -36.93 7.28 22.73
CA GLY A 587 -36.98 8.34 21.74
C GLY A 587 -38.34 8.50 21.06
N THR A 588 -38.38 9.43 20.10
CA THR A 588 -39.55 9.68 19.26
C THR A 588 -39.28 9.16 17.85
N THR A 589 -40.22 8.41 17.27
CA THR A 589 -40.14 7.95 15.89
C THR A 589 -41.35 8.44 15.11
N ARG A 590 -41.10 9.10 13.98
CA ARG A 590 -42.14 9.54 13.06
C ARG A 590 -41.94 8.95 11.67
N PHE A 591 -42.96 8.26 11.17
CA PHE A 591 -43.01 7.77 9.79
C PHE A 591 -43.85 8.70 8.94
N GLY A 592 -43.29 9.22 7.85
CA GLY A 592 -43.98 10.08 6.89
C GLY A 592 -44.13 11.54 7.36
N ALA A 593 -43.90 12.47 6.44
CA ALA A 593 -44.19 13.90 6.61
C ALA A 593 -45.67 14.23 6.46
N THR A 594 -46.34 13.56 5.53
CA THR A 594 -47.73 13.79 5.16
C THR A 594 -48.53 12.51 5.39
N VAL A 595 -49.75 12.65 5.93
CA VAL A 595 -50.64 11.52 6.19
C VAL A 595 -50.96 10.77 4.89
N GLY A 596 -50.81 9.44 4.90
CA GLY A 596 -51.11 8.54 3.78
C GLY A 596 -50.11 8.56 2.62
N ALA A 597 -49.10 9.44 2.63
CA ALA A 597 -48.16 9.61 1.52
C ALA A 597 -47.06 8.54 1.45
N THR A 598 -46.72 7.92 2.59
CA THR A 598 -45.72 6.85 2.66
C THR A 598 -46.35 5.54 3.08
N THR A 599 -45.68 4.43 2.78
CA THR A 599 -46.10 3.08 3.20
C THR A 599 -45.02 2.42 4.05
N ILE A 600 -45.44 1.85 5.18
CA ILE A 600 -44.66 1.01 6.07
C ILE A 600 -45.15 -0.42 5.86
N THR A 601 -44.31 -1.28 5.29
CA THR A 601 -44.63 -2.67 5.03
C THR A 601 -43.80 -3.57 5.93
N THR A 602 -44.46 -4.39 6.74
CA THR A 602 -43.81 -5.46 7.50
C THR A 602 -44.16 -6.82 6.90
N GLY A 603 -43.18 -7.73 6.88
CA GLY A 603 -43.38 -9.13 6.53
C GLY A 603 -43.98 -9.92 7.69
N SER A 604 -43.76 -11.24 7.72
CA SER A 604 -44.23 -12.12 8.81
C SER A 604 -43.66 -11.77 10.19
N GLY A 605 -42.54 -11.04 10.26
CA GLY A 605 -41.96 -10.55 11.51
C GLY A 605 -42.72 -9.40 12.18
N GLY A 606 -43.59 -8.68 11.45
CA GLY A 606 -44.46 -7.66 12.03
C GLY A 606 -43.77 -6.38 12.51
N LEU A 607 -44.45 -5.62 13.38
CA LEU A 607 -43.99 -4.39 14.04
C LEU A 607 -44.19 -4.50 15.55
N ALA A 608 -43.11 -4.43 16.33
CA ALA A 608 -43.16 -4.38 17.79
C ALA A 608 -42.74 -3.00 18.31
N ILE A 609 -43.55 -2.39 19.18
CA ILE A 609 -43.30 -1.09 19.82
C ILE A 609 -43.35 -1.29 21.34
N SER A 610 -42.22 -1.15 22.02
CA SER A 610 -42.05 -1.40 23.45
C SER A 610 -41.26 -0.28 24.14
N GLY A 611 -40.94 -0.44 25.43
CA GLY A 611 -40.18 0.54 26.20
C GLY A 611 -40.99 1.80 26.52
N ALA A 612 -40.43 2.98 26.23
CA ALA A 612 -41.07 4.28 26.41
C ALA A 612 -41.10 5.08 25.10
N ALA A 613 -41.00 4.40 23.96
CA ALA A 613 -40.96 5.04 22.66
C ALA A 613 -42.29 5.74 22.35
N VAL A 614 -42.20 6.96 21.82
CA VAL A 614 -43.33 7.70 21.26
C VAL A 614 -43.32 7.54 19.75
N VAL A 615 -44.42 7.04 19.17
CA VAL A 615 -44.48 6.74 17.73
C VAL A 615 -45.62 7.49 17.06
N THR A 616 -45.33 8.16 15.95
CA THR A 616 -46.35 8.75 15.07
C THR A 616 -46.15 8.24 13.65
N ALA A 617 -47.06 7.40 13.18
CA ALA A 617 -47.05 6.91 11.81
C ALA A 617 -48.09 7.66 10.98
N ASN A 618 -47.63 8.62 10.18
CA ASN A 618 -48.44 9.32 9.20
C ASN A 618 -48.68 8.46 7.95
N GLY A 619 -47.74 7.59 7.60
CA GLY A 619 -47.88 6.66 6.48
C GLY A 619 -48.89 5.52 6.73
N ASN A 620 -49.28 4.84 5.66
CA ASN A 620 -50.08 3.62 5.69
C ASN A 620 -49.25 2.47 6.27
N LEU A 621 -49.85 1.63 7.12
CA LEU A 621 -49.22 0.44 7.68
C LEU A 621 -49.80 -0.83 7.04
N VAL A 622 -48.93 -1.64 6.45
CA VAL A 622 -49.24 -2.91 5.80
C VAL A 622 -48.54 -4.03 6.57
N LEU A 623 -49.29 -4.79 7.36
CA LEU A 623 -48.74 -5.84 8.23
C LEU A 623 -48.48 -7.18 7.52
N SER A 624 -48.98 -7.35 6.30
CA SER A 624 -49.00 -8.64 5.61
C SER A 624 -49.60 -9.73 6.54
N THR A 625 -48.82 -10.71 6.98
CA THR A 625 -49.22 -11.74 7.96
C THR A 625 -48.61 -11.55 9.35
N GLY A 626 -47.75 -10.55 9.56
CA GLY A 626 -46.99 -10.35 10.80
C GLY A 626 -47.75 -9.58 11.88
N PRO A 627 -47.39 -9.74 13.16
CA PRO A 627 -48.09 -9.11 14.27
C PRO A 627 -47.71 -7.62 14.45
N LEU A 628 -48.66 -6.79 14.88
CA LEU A 628 -48.45 -5.47 15.44
C LEU A 628 -48.55 -5.56 16.96
N VAL A 629 -47.43 -5.47 17.66
CA VAL A 629 -47.37 -5.55 19.13
C VAL A 629 -47.04 -4.19 19.70
N ILE A 630 -47.87 -3.68 20.60
CA ILE A 630 -47.71 -2.36 21.22
C ILE A 630 -47.70 -2.54 22.74
N SER A 631 -46.52 -2.61 23.31
CA SER A 631 -46.26 -2.75 24.75
C SER A 631 -45.59 -1.52 25.37
N THR A 632 -45.38 -0.45 24.59
CA THR A 632 -44.77 0.80 25.05
C THR A 632 -45.62 1.55 26.10
N SER A 633 -44.94 2.26 26.99
CA SER A 633 -45.51 3.26 27.90
C SER A 633 -45.67 4.64 27.25
N GLY A 634 -45.00 4.89 26.11
CA GLY A 634 -45.16 6.08 25.29
C GLY A 634 -46.38 6.03 24.37
N ASN A 635 -46.88 7.19 23.95
CA ASN A 635 -48.06 7.25 23.08
C ASN A 635 -47.71 6.85 21.63
N THR A 636 -48.62 6.10 21.01
CA THR A 636 -48.52 5.66 19.61
C THR A 636 -49.73 6.17 18.83
N THR A 637 -49.49 6.82 17.70
CA THR A 637 -50.54 7.34 16.80
C THR A 637 -50.34 6.80 15.40
N PHE A 638 -51.37 6.18 14.82
CA PHE A 638 -51.42 5.80 13.40
C PHE A 638 -52.45 6.67 12.69
N ASN A 639 -51.98 7.54 11.79
CA ASN A 639 -52.83 8.42 10.97
C ASN A 639 -53.14 7.86 9.59
N GLY A 640 -52.26 7.02 9.02
CA GLY A 640 -52.50 6.33 7.76
C GLY A 640 -53.37 5.08 7.91
N THR A 641 -53.72 4.45 6.79
CA THR A 641 -54.55 3.23 6.80
C THR A 641 -53.83 2.04 7.42
N LEU A 642 -54.59 1.11 8.02
CA LEU A 642 -54.08 -0.18 8.52
C LEU A 642 -54.59 -1.32 7.63
N SER A 643 -53.70 -2.22 7.21
CA SER A 643 -54.07 -3.34 6.35
C SER A 643 -53.24 -4.61 6.60
N GLY A 644 -53.76 -5.77 6.16
CA GLY A 644 -53.15 -7.09 6.34
C GLY A 644 -53.97 -8.03 7.23
N SER A 645 -53.49 -9.25 7.44
CA SER A 645 -54.16 -10.31 8.20
C SER A 645 -53.46 -10.70 9.49
N GLY A 646 -52.29 -10.13 9.79
CA GLY A 646 -51.58 -10.34 11.06
C GLY A 646 -52.34 -9.77 12.27
N THR A 647 -51.93 -10.08 13.50
CA THR A 647 -52.66 -9.66 14.72
C THR A 647 -52.29 -8.25 15.19
N LEU A 648 -53.16 -7.59 15.95
CA LEU A 648 -52.82 -6.36 16.70
C LEU A 648 -52.95 -6.66 18.19
N THR A 649 -51.86 -6.55 18.95
CA THR A 649 -51.83 -6.77 20.40
C THR A 649 -51.37 -5.51 21.13
N LYS A 650 -52.17 -5.00 22.07
CA LYS A 650 -51.85 -3.81 22.87
C LYS A 650 -51.80 -4.17 24.36
N THR A 651 -50.65 -3.97 25.01
CA THR A 651 -50.43 -4.36 26.42
C THR A 651 -49.80 -3.27 27.31
N GLY A 652 -49.19 -2.25 26.72
CA GLY A 652 -48.48 -1.18 27.45
C GLY A 652 -49.39 -0.03 27.91
N SER A 653 -48.92 0.81 28.82
CA SER A 653 -49.70 1.93 29.39
C SER A 653 -49.88 3.14 28.47
N GLY A 654 -49.10 3.25 27.38
CA GLY A 654 -49.24 4.35 26.43
C GLY A 654 -50.58 4.35 25.70
N THR A 655 -51.04 5.51 25.23
CA THR A 655 -52.28 5.59 24.43
C THR A 655 -52.00 5.17 22.99
N LEU A 656 -52.80 4.25 22.44
CA LEU A 656 -52.82 3.96 21.00
C LEU A 656 -53.96 4.76 20.35
N THR A 657 -53.64 5.66 19.43
CA THR A 657 -54.63 6.42 18.65
C THR A 657 -54.64 5.93 17.21
N LEU A 658 -55.82 5.58 16.70
CA LEU A 658 -56.05 5.06 15.35
C LEU A 658 -56.95 6.04 14.59
N ASN A 659 -56.32 6.91 13.81
CA ASN A 659 -56.97 7.95 13.02
C ASN A 659 -57.18 7.57 11.55
N GLY A 660 -56.56 6.48 11.09
CA GLY A 660 -56.77 5.96 9.74
C GLY A 660 -57.74 4.78 9.69
N SER A 661 -58.37 4.56 8.53
CA SER A 661 -59.26 3.41 8.36
C SER A 661 -58.48 2.10 8.34
N GLY A 662 -58.99 1.10 9.06
CA GLY A 662 -58.48 -0.27 9.07
C GLY A 662 -59.31 -1.23 8.20
N SER A 663 -60.13 -0.74 7.26
CA SER A 663 -61.01 -1.62 6.45
C SER A 663 -60.27 -2.73 5.70
N GLY A 664 -58.97 -2.54 5.39
CA GLY A 664 -58.10 -3.55 4.78
C GLY A 664 -57.40 -4.47 5.78
N PHE A 665 -57.66 -4.32 7.08
CA PHE A 665 -57.10 -5.14 8.16
C PHE A 665 -58.12 -6.18 8.63
N SER A 666 -57.82 -7.46 8.43
CA SER A 666 -58.70 -8.58 8.80
C SER A 666 -58.20 -9.37 10.01
N GLY A 667 -57.09 -8.92 10.61
CA GLY A 667 -56.46 -9.59 11.75
C GLY A 667 -57.23 -9.43 13.06
N ALA A 668 -56.99 -10.35 13.98
CA ALA A 668 -57.55 -10.25 15.32
C ALA A 668 -56.89 -9.10 16.11
N VAL A 669 -57.70 -8.31 16.80
CA VAL A 669 -57.27 -7.26 17.72
C VAL A 669 -57.39 -7.79 19.14
N THR A 670 -56.33 -7.70 19.93
CA THR A 670 -56.29 -8.05 21.36
C THR A 670 -55.79 -6.87 22.16
N LEU A 671 -56.61 -6.41 23.09
CA LEU A 671 -56.24 -5.40 24.08
C LEU A 671 -56.15 -6.10 25.44
N ASN A 672 -54.93 -6.32 25.92
CA ASN A 672 -54.65 -7.12 27.11
C ASN A 672 -53.55 -6.45 27.93
N ALA A 673 -53.92 -5.71 28.97
CA ALA A 673 -52.93 -4.98 29.76
C ALA A 673 -52.44 -5.78 30.97
N THR A 674 -51.12 -5.77 31.17
CA THR A 674 -50.47 -6.34 32.37
C THR A 674 -49.85 -5.19 33.17
N GLY A 675 -50.52 -4.68 34.21
CA GLY A 675 -49.95 -3.63 35.09
C GLY A 675 -50.98 -2.83 35.91
N SER A 676 -50.52 -2.26 37.03
CA SER A 676 -51.31 -1.55 38.06
C SER A 676 -51.53 -0.04 37.79
N ALA A 677 -51.17 0.48 36.60
CA ALA A 677 -51.32 1.90 36.27
C ALA A 677 -52.78 2.29 35.93
N ALA A 678 -53.11 3.58 36.10
CA ALA A 678 -54.46 4.10 35.88
C ALA A 678 -54.98 3.99 34.43
N ASN A 679 -54.13 3.67 33.44
CA ASN A 679 -54.46 3.39 32.04
C ASN A 679 -53.46 2.34 31.53
N SER A 680 -53.72 1.05 31.76
CA SER A 680 -52.76 0.01 31.35
C SER A 680 -52.97 -0.46 29.90
N GLY A 681 -54.03 -0.02 29.22
CA GLY A 681 -54.26 -0.29 27.81
C GLY A 681 -55.40 0.55 27.22
N LEU A 682 -55.09 1.72 26.66
CA LEU A 682 -56.05 2.59 25.99
C LEU A 682 -55.89 2.54 24.46
N ILE A 683 -57.00 2.32 23.74
CA ILE A 683 -57.11 2.54 22.29
C ILE A 683 -58.14 3.64 22.05
N ILE A 684 -57.83 4.62 21.20
CA ILE A 684 -58.76 5.63 20.70
C ILE A 684 -58.97 5.38 19.21
N ALA A 685 -60.19 5.05 18.79
CA ALA A 685 -60.60 4.90 17.41
C ALA A 685 -61.37 6.15 16.96
N THR A 686 -60.87 6.82 15.92
CA THR A 686 -61.49 8.07 15.42
C THR A 686 -62.02 7.97 13.99
N THR A 687 -61.89 6.80 13.36
CA THR A 687 -62.40 6.54 11.99
C THR A 687 -63.12 5.21 11.87
N ASN A 688 -63.95 5.10 10.84
CA ASN A 688 -64.65 3.85 10.52
C ASN A 688 -63.68 2.69 10.31
N ASN A 689 -64.00 1.57 10.94
CA ASN A 689 -63.22 0.34 10.94
C ASN A 689 -61.76 0.56 11.36
N ALA A 690 -61.45 1.51 12.26
CA ALA A 690 -60.07 1.74 12.73
C ALA A 690 -59.42 0.49 13.35
N LEU A 691 -60.22 -0.42 13.94
CA LEU A 691 -59.79 -1.73 14.46
C LEU A 691 -59.82 -2.85 13.40
N GLY A 692 -60.21 -2.55 12.16
CA GLY A 692 -60.41 -3.51 11.08
C GLY A 692 -61.67 -4.36 11.16
N THR A 693 -61.64 -5.49 10.44
CA THR A 693 -62.79 -6.40 10.24
C THR A 693 -62.64 -7.73 10.96
N GLY A 694 -61.45 -8.04 11.49
CA GLY A 694 -61.22 -9.22 12.32
C GLY A 694 -61.87 -9.12 13.70
N ALA A 695 -61.82 -10.21 14.47
CA ALA A 695 -62.37 -10.25 15.83
C ALA A 695 -61.59 -9.31 16.77
N ALA A 696 -62.28 -8.58 17.64
CA ALA A 696 -61.69 -7.70 18.63
C ALA A 696 -61.95 -8.22 20.06
N THR A 697 -60.89 -8.61 20.75
CA THR A 697 -60.91 -9.12 22.13
C THR A 697 -60.37 -8.07 23.09
N LEU A 698 -61.15 -7.71 24.10
CA LEU A 698 -60.77 -6.81 25.18
C LEU A 698 -60.72 -7.61 26.49
N THR A 699 -59.57 -7.64 27.17
CA THR A 699 -59.37 -8.44 28.39
C THR A 699 -59.12 -7.54 29.60
N PHE A 700 -59.89 -7.71 30.67
CA PHE A 700 -59.61 -7.16 31.99
C PHE A 700 -58.42 -7.91 32.62
N GLY A 701 -57.38 -7.19 32.98
CA GLY A 701 -56.29 -7.70 33.82
C GLY A 701 -56.50 -7.31 35.28
N THR A 702 -56.33 -8.26 36.21
CA THR A 702 -56.14 -7.97 37.63
C THR A 702 -54.67 -8.16 37.98
N THR A 703 -54.02 -7.13 38.54
CA THR A 703 -52.66 -7.26 39.07
C THR A 703 -52.70 -6.83 40.53
N GLY A 704 -52.53 -7.77 41.47
CA GLY A 704 -52.61 -7.47 42.91
C GLY A 704 -54.00 -7.02 43.40
N GLY A 705 -55.09 -7.44 42.74
CA GLY A 705 -56.47 -7.11 43.15
C GLY A 705 -56.99 -5.75 42.70
N THR A 706 -56.18 -4.91 42.05
CA THR A 706 -56.64 -3.67 41.39
C THR A 706 -56.94 -3.92 39.91
N PRO A 707 -58.09 -3.48 39.37
CA PRO A 707 -58.35 -3.54 37.93
C PRO A 707 -57.38 -2.65 37.16
N SER A 708 -56.80 -3.21 36.12
CA SER A 708 -56.16 -2.42 35.08
C SER A 708 -57.23 -1.73 34.21
N LYS A 709 -57.16 -0.40 34.02
CA LYS A 709 -58.09 0.29 33.12
C LYS A 709 -57.72 -0.01 31.67
N VAL A 710 -58.38 -1.03 31.12
CA VAL A 710 -58.40 -1.33 29.69
C VAL A 710 -59.61 -0.66 29.07
N GLN A 711 -59.42 0.15 28.02
CA GLN A 711 -60.53 0.86 27.39
C GLN A 711 -60.31 1.08 25.89
N LEU A 712 -61.37 0.90 25.13
CA LEU A 712 -61.55 1.36 23.77
C LEU A 712 -62.42 2.62 23.79
N GLN A 713 -61.89 3.74 23.33
CA GLN A 713 -62.62 4.99 23.19
C GLN A 713 -62.99 5.24 21.73
N LEU A 714 -64.24 5.64 21.49
CA LEU A 714 -64.79 5.95 20.18
C LEU A 714 -65.03 7.45 20.07
N SER A 715 -64.52 8.10 19.04
CA SER A 715 -64.66 9.54 18.85
C SER A 715 -64.99 9.89 17.40
N GLY A 716 -65.96 10.78 17.18
CA GLY A 716 -66.26 11.31 15.84
C GLY A 716 -67.39 10.61 15.08
N GLY A 717 -68.18 9.73 15.73
CA GLY A 717 -69.30 9.04 15.07
C GLY A 717 -68.87 7.86 14.21
N VAL A 718 -68.00 7.02 14.76
CA VAL A 718 -67.36 5.91 14.04
C VAL A 718 -68.22 4.65 14.01
N SER A 719 -68.16 3.92 12.90
CA SER A 719 -68.70 2.56 12.78
C SER A 719 -67.56 1.55 12.78
N LEU A 720 -67.60 0.58 13.70
CA LEU A 720 -66.64 -0.52 13.77
C LEU A 720 -67.30 -1.85 13.34
N GLY A 721 -66.83 -2.37 12.21
CA GLY A 721 -67.32 -3.60 11.56
C GLY A 721 -66.49 -4.84 11.83
N ASN A 722 -65.87 -4.94 13.00
CA ASN A 722 -65.20 -6.16 13.45
C ASN A 722 -66.17 -7.36 13.43
N SER A 723 -65.69 -8.56 13.07
CA SER A 723 -66.53 -9.77 12.97
C SER A 723 -67.14 -10.19 14.31
N SER A 724 -66.45 -9.92 15.41
CA SER A 724 -66.98 -10.03 16.76
C SER A 724 -66.26 -9.10 17.74
N PHE A 725 -66.94 -8.75 18.83
CA PHE A 725 -66.40 -8.09 20.01
C PHE A 725 -66.48 -9.03 21.20
N ILE A 726 -65.36 -9.36 21.82
CA ILE A 726 -65.26 -10.33 22.92
C ILE A 726 -64.68 -9.63 24.15
N THR A 727 -65.37 -9.64 25.29
CA THR A 727 -64.85 -9.06 26.55
C THR A 727 -64.54 -10.15 27.58
N THR A 728 -63.31 -10.28 28.08
CA THR A 728 -62.90 -11.35 29.02
C THR A 728 -62.26 -10.82 30.30
N GLY A 729 -62.17 -11.61 31.37
CA GLY A 729 -61.52 -11.26 32.64
C GLY A 729 -62.48 -10.85 33.78
N ALA A 730 -61.97 -10.75 35.02
CA ALA A 730 -62.75 -10.44 36.22
C ALA A 730 -62.75 -8.93 36.52
N GLY A 731 -63.94 -8.33 36.62
CA GLY A 731 -64.10 -6.97 37.15
C GLY A 731 -63.96 -6.96 38.67
N SER A 732 -63.47 -5.86 39.27
CA SER A 732 -63.62 -5.65 40.71
C SER A 732 -64.85 -4.79 40.99
N ASP A 733 -65.49 -5.07 42.12
CA ASP A 733 -66.62 -4.29 42.62
C ASP A 733 -66.17 -2.87 42.98
N GLY A 734 -66.57 -1.87 42.18
CA GLY A 734 -66.45 -0.45 42.53
C GLY A 734 -65.72 0.41 41.50
N ILE A 735 -66.50 1.28 40.82
CA ILE A 735 -66.08 2.49 40.09
C ILE A 735 -65.18 2.30 38.84
N SER A 736 -65.39 1.24 38.04
CA SER A 736 -64.68 1.07 36.76
C SER A 736 -65.42 1.71 35.58
N THR A 737 -64.75 2.56 34.81
CA THR A 737 -65.22 3.03 33.50
C THR A 737 -65.29 1.85 32.52
N GLY A 738 -66.41 1.66 31.80
CA GLY A 738 -66.61 0.52 30.90
C GLY A 738 -65.52 0.31 29.84
N LEU A 739 -65.37 -0.93 29.35
CA LEU A 739 -64.37 -1.35 28.36
C LEU A 739 -64.50 -0.58 27.04
N ILE A 740 -65.70 -0.15 26.68
CA ILE A 740 -65.97 0.66 25.50
C ILE A 740 -66.60 1.96 25.97
N ARG A 741 -66.02 3.09 25.58
CA ARG A 741 -66.49 4.42 25.95
C ARG A 741 -66.68 5.27 24.70
N THR A 742 -67.85 5.86 24.54
CA THR A 742 -68.06 6.93 23.56
C THR A 742 -67.50 8.23 24.14
N LEU A 743 -66.52 8.82 23.46
CA LEU A 743 -65.99 10.15 23.75
C LEU A 743 -66.80 11.23 23.03
N SER A 744 -67.17 11.01 21.77
CA SER A 744 -67.99 11.92 20.97
C SER A 744 -68.69 11.21 19.80
N GLY A 745 -69.74 11.84 19.26
CA GLY A 745 -70.48 11.36 18.08
C GLY A 745 -71.37 10.13 18.32
N ALA A 746 -72.19 9.81 17.32
CA ALA A 746 -73.01 8.59 17.33
C ALA A 746 -72.19 7.41 16.78
N ASN A 747 -71.69 6.56 17.66
CA ASN A 747 -70.82 5.44 17.27
C ASN A 747 -71.63 4.14 17.12
N THR A 748 -71.25 3.29 16.17
CA THR A 748 -71.94 2.03 15.84
C THR A 748 -70.97 0.84 15.91
N LEU A 749 -71.40 -0.27 16.51
CA LEU A 749 -70.70 -1.56 16.48
C LEU A 749 -71.59 -2.55 15.71
N THR A 750 -71.10 -3.17 14.64
CA THR A 750 -71.94 -4.00 13.75
C THR A 750 -71.63 -5.50 13.81
N GLY A 751 -70.62 -5.91 14.58
CA GLY A 751 -70.23 -7.31 14.81
C GLY A 751 -70.99 -8.01 15.93
N GLY A 752 -70.91 -9.34 16.00
CA GLY A 752 -71.46 -10.10 17.12
C GLY A 752 -70.75 -9.75 18.44
N MET A 753 -71.49 -9.42 19.48
CA MET A 753 -70.94 -9.08 20.80
C MET A 753 -71.08 -10.26 21.76
N THR A 754 -69.96 -10.73 22.31
CA THR A 754 -69.90 -11.75 23.35
C THR A 754 -69.30 -11.15 24.62
N LEU A 755 -70.13 -10.99 25.64
CA LEU A 755 -69.72 -10.48 26.95
C LEU A 755 -69.48 -11.67 27.89
N GLN A 756 -68.25 -11.86 28.38
CA GLN A 756 -67.94 -12.91 29.35
C GLN A 756 -68.01 -12.29 30.75
N GLY A 757 -68.96 -12.77 31.58
CA GLY A 757 -69.09 -12.33 32.96
C GLY A 757 -68.00 -12.94 33.84
N GLY A 758 -67.04 -12.13 34.27
CA GLY A 758 -66.07 -12.53 35.28
C GLY A 758 -66.59 -12.25 36.67
N GLY A 759 -67.34 -13.18 37.27
CA GLY A 759 -67.50 -13.36 38.74
C GLY A 759 -67.85 -12.18 39.66
N GLY A 760 -68.18 -10.98 39.15
CA GLY A 760 -68.49 -9.77 39.90
C GLY A 760 -69.61 -8.99 39.20
N SER A 761 -70.49 -8.35 39.98
CA SER A 761 -71.90 -8.12 39.66
C SER A 761 -72.23 -7.08 38.55
N THR A 762 -71.28 -6.48 37.84
CA THR A 762 -71.60 -5.48 36.80
C THR A 762 -70.55 -5.46 35.69
N THR A 763 -70.90 -6.04 34.54
CA THR A 763 -70.23 -5.84 33.23
C THR A 763 -70.76 -4.62 32.50
#